data_AF-A0A9D3P8A0-F1
#
_entry.id   AF-A0A9D3P8A0-F1
#
_cell.length_a   1.000
_cell.length_b   1.000
_cell.length_c   1.000
_cell.angle_alpha   90.00
_cell.angle_beta   90.00
_cell.angle_gamma   90.00
#
_symmetry.space_group_name_H-M   'P 1'
#
loop_
_entity.id
_entity.type
_entity.pdbx_description
1 polymer ?
#
loop_
_entity_poly.entity_id
_entity_poly.type
_entity_poly.pdbx_seq_one_letter_code
_entity_poly.pdbx_strand_id
1 'polypeptide(L)'
;MASSASAQAQTNPAPASPLQRGIVKMVLSGCAIIVRGQPRGGPPPERQINLSNIRAGALARRAAQSQPDTKDTPDEPWAFQAREFLRKKMIGKEVCFSVEIKTGLGREYGMVYLGKDTTGENIAESLVTEGLATVRREGIRGNNPDQARLCDLEDQAKAAKKGMWSEGGGAHTIRDLKYSIENPRNFVDSLHQKPVNAIIEHVRDGSVVRALLLPDYYLVTVMLSGIKCPTFKREPDGTETPEPFAAEAKFFTESRLLQRDVQIILESCPNQVILGTILHPNGNITELLLKEGFARCVDWSMAVYTQGADKLRAAERSAKERKVRIWKDYVAPTANLDQKDRQFVAKVMQVVNADAIVVKLNSGEHKTIHLSSIRPPRIEGESNQEKNKDKDKRFRPLYDIPYMFEAREFLRKKLIGKKVNVTVDYIRAATAATDGGSIPAFPERTCATVTIGGINIAEALVSKGLATVIRYRQDDDQRSSHYDELLAAEARAIKNAKGLHSKKEVPIHRVADISGETQKAKQFLPFLQRAGRSEAVVEYVFSGSRLKLYMPKETCLITFLLAGIECPRGSRSTPGGVQEAEPFSDEATLFTKELVLQREVEVEVESMDKAGNFIGWLHIDGVNLSVALVEHALSKVHFTAERSPYYKTLLSGEEAARQRKEKIWANYEEKPTEEVVQVTEEKERIANYRPVYVTEITDDLHIYTQDVETGTQLENLMETMRAEIAAHPPVEGSYVPRRGDYCISKFADGEWYRARVEKVESLAKVHVFYIDYGNRETVPSARLAALSPAFNVRALPAQATEYTFAFIQVPQDEDARADVVDSVVRDIQNTQCLLNVEYGGASCPHVTLQFSDSKEDVGLGLVKEGMVMVDVRKEKHLQKMVTEYLNGQESAKTARLNIWRYGDFRADDADEFGYNR
;
A
#
# COMPACT_ATOMS: atom_id res chain seq x y z
N MET A 1 17.63 -113.39 -35.44
CA MET A 1 19.09 -113.37 -35.65
C MET A 1 19.48 -112.00 -36.17
N ALA A 2 20.51 -111.42 -35.57
CA ALA A 2 20.94 -110.03 -35.69
C ALA A 2 21.73 -109.73 -36.98
N SER A 3 21.70 -108.47 -37.44
CA SER A 3 22.90 -107.74 -37.87
C SER A 3 22.62 -106.23 -37.97
N SER A 4 23.66 -105.46 -37.69
CA SER A 4 23.72 -104.02 -37.37
C SER A 4 23.86 -103.11 -38.60
N ALA A 5 23.22 -101.93 -38.55
CA ALA A 5 23.64 -100.75 -39.32
C ALA A 5 23.36 -99.45 -38.51
N SER A 6 24.36 -98.58 -38.53
CA SER A 6 24.55 -97.34 -37.76
C SER A 6 23.54 -96.22 -38.09
N ALA A 7 22.95 -95.59 -37.06
CA ALA A 7 22.25 -94.32 -37.17
C ALA A 7 23.11 -93.18 -36.58
N GLN A 8 23.44 -92.21 -37.42
CA GLN A 8 24.14 -90.97 -37.07
C GLN A 8 23.32 -90.13 -36.09
N ALA A 9 23.92 -89.72 -34.97
CA ALA A 9 23.36 -88.71 -34.09
C ALA A 9 23.52 -87.32 -34.73
N GLN A 10 22.41 -86.74 -35.19
CA GLN A 10 22.33 -85.32 -35.56
C GLN A 10 22.40 -84.46 -34.29
N THR A 11 23.44 -83.63 -34.19
CA THR A 11 23.53 -82.55 -33.20
C THR A 11 22.68 -81.37 -33.64
N ASN A 12 21.57 -81.10 -32.94
CA ASN A 12 20.80 -79.87 -33.11
C ASN A 12 21.63 -78.64 -32.67
N PRO A 13 21.62 -77.52 -33.42
CA PRO A 13 22.25 -76.27 -32.99
C PRO A 13 21.44 -75.62 -31.86
N ALA A 14 22.14 -75.08 -30.86
CA ALA A 14 21.54 -74.36 -29.73
C ALA A 14 20.80 -73.08 -30.19
N PRO A 15 19.67 -72.70 -29.56
CA PRO A 15 18.92 -71.51 -29.94
C PRO A 15 19.75 -70.23 -29.67
N ALA A 16 19.85 -69.35 -30.67
CA ALA A 16 20.55 -68.07 -30.55
C ALA A 16 19.82 -67.14 -29.56
N SER A 17 20.56 -66.54 -28.62
CA SER A 17 20.01 -65.58 -27.66
C SER A 17 19.37 -64.37 -28.36
N PRO A 18 18.20 -63.89 -27.89
CA PRO A 18 17.49 -62.79 -28.53
C PRO A 18 18.29 -61.49 -28.44
N LEU A 19 18.46 -60.84 -29.59
CA LEU A 19 19.16 -59.57 -29.72
C LEU A 19 18.29 -58.41 -29.21
N GLN A 20 18.85 -57.56 -28.35
CA GLN A 20 18.15 -56.43 -27.71
C GLN A 20 18.86 -55.11 -27.96
N ARG A 21 18.15 -54.00 -27.73
CA ARG A 21 18.67 -52.63 -27.89
C ARG A 21 18.41 -51.81 -26.65
N GLY A 22 19.33 -50.90 -26.35
CA GLY A 22 19.21 -49.97 -25.23
C GLY A 22 20.15 -48.79 -25.35
N ILE A 23 19.92 -47.75 -24.55
CA ILE A 23 20.79 -46.58 -24.47
C ILE A 23 21.68 -46.74 -23.23
N VAL A 24 22.98 -46.56 -23.38
CA VAL A 24 23.91 -46.68 -22.25
C VAL A 24 23.70 -45.52 -21.28
N LYS A 25 23.27 -45.86 -20.07
CA LYS A 25 23.04 -44.92 -18.96
C LYS A 25 24.35 -44.61 -18.22
N MET A 26 25.08 -45.65 -17.81
CA MET A 26 26.34 -45.53 -17.07
C MET A 26 27.24 -46.76 -17.27
N VAL A 27 28.53 -46.58 -17.06
CA VAL A 27 29.56 -47.64 -16.98
C VAL A 27 29.94 -47.84 -15.51
N LEU A 28 29.92 -49.08 -15.06
CA LEU A 28 30.23 -49.49 -13.70
C LEU A 28 31.68 -49.99 -13.57
N SER A 29 32.09 -50.25 -12.33
CA SER A 29 33.33 -50.97 -12.02
C SER A 29 33.39 -52.32 -12.73
N GLY A 30 34.59 -52.74 -13.15
CA GLY A 30 34.78 -53.98 -13.90
C GLY A 30 34.18 -53.95 -15.31
N CYS A 31 33.95 -52.75 -15.86
CA CYS A 31 33.42 -52.52 -17.22
C CYS A 31 32.04 -53.12 -17.50
N ALA A 32 31.22 -53.34 -16.46
CA ALA A 32 29.80 -53.60 -16.67
C ALA A 32 29.08 -52.31 -17.09
N ILE A 33 27.96 -52.41 -17.80
CA ILE A 33 27.17 -51.25 -18.24
C ILE A 33 25.74 -51.36 -17.75
N ILE A 34 25.11 -50.22 -17.51
CA ILE A 34 23.65 -50.13 -17.35
C ILE A 34 23.09 -49.54 -18.64
N VAL A 35 22.17 -50.27 -19.26
CA VAL A 35 21.39 -49.81 -20.40
C VAL A 35 19.97 -49.49 -19.96
N ARG A 36 19.35 -48.51 -20.62
CA ARG A 36 17.96 -48.12 -20.38
C ARG A 36 17.15 -48.11 -21.67
N GLY A 37 15.84 -48.25 -21.55
CA GLY A 37 14.89 -48.02 -22.65
C GLY A 37 14.68 -46.54 -22.96
N GLN A 38 13.76 -46.27 -23.90
CA GLN A 38 13.19 -44.95 -24.11
C GLN A 38 12.11 -44.67 -23.05
N PRO A 39 12.04 -43.46 -22.48
CA PRO A 39 11.01 -43.11 -21.50
C PRO A 39 9.61 -43.19 -22.14
N ARG A 40 8.66 -43.83 -21.45
CA ARG A 40 7.24 -43.92 -21.84
C ARG A 40 6.38 -43.61 -20.62
N GLY A 41 5.95 -42.36 -20.48
CA GLY A 41 5.14 -41.92 -19.33
C GLY A 41 5.90 -41.79 -17.99
N GLY A 42 7.20 -42.10 -17.94
CA GLY A 42 8.03 -42.03 -16.74
C GLY A 42 9.47 -42.48 -17.00
N PRO A 43 10.31 -42.57 -15.95
CA PRO A 43 11.68 -43.10 -16.06
C PRO A 43 11.68 -44.51 -16.68
N PRO A 44 12.53 -44.77 -17.69
CA PRO A 44 12.54 -46.05 -18.39
C PRO A 44 13.15 -47.17 -17.53
N PRO A 45 12.81 -48.44 -17.80
CA PRO A 45 13.45 -49.57 -17.13
C PRO A 45 14.94 -49.64 -17.44
N GLU A 46 15.70 -50.12 -16.47
CA GLU A 46 17.16 -50.26 -16.50
C GLU A 46 17.57 -51.72 -16.43
N ARG A 47 18.68 -52.05 -17.09
CA ARG A 47 19.22 -53.40 -17.13
C ARG A 47 20.74 -53.34 -17.06
N GLN A 48 21.33 -54.09 -16.13
CA GLN A 48 22.78 -54.21 -16.04
C GLN A 48 23.26 -55.37 -16.90
N ILE A 49 24.25 -55.11 -17.75
CA ILE A 49 24.89 -56.09 -18.61
C ILE A 49 26.38 -56.13 -18.27
N ASN A 50 26.86 -57.30 -17.85
CA ASN A 50 28.27 -57.57 -17.66
C ASN A 50 28.87 -58.10 -18.97
N LEU A 51 30.09 -57.67 -19.33
CA LEU A 51 30.73 -58.13 -20.56
C LEU A 51 31.19 -59.58 -20.41
N SER A 52 30.72 -60.43 -21.32
CA SER A 52 31.11 -61.85 -21.40
C SER A 52 32.60 -62.02 -21.71
N ASN A 53 33.15 -63.17 -21.29
CA ASN A 53 34.50 -63.65 -21.63
C ASN A 53 35.68 -62.79 -21.17
N ILE A 54 35.47 -61.61 -20.60
CA ILE A 54 36.55 -60.72 -20.17
C ILE A 54 36.49 -60.38 -18.67
N ARG A 55 37.59 -59.86 -18.13
CA ARG A 55 37.70 -59.32 -16.78
C ARG A 55 38.48 -58.01 -16.83
N ALA A 56 37.86 -56.93 -16.39
CA ALA A 56 38.51 -55.64 -16.19
C ALA A 56 38.77 -55.39 -14.70
N GLY A 57 39.66 -54.44 -14.41
CA GLY A 57 40.01 -54.07 -13.04
C GLY A 57 38.83 -53.49 -12.24
N ALA A 58 38.85 -53.68 -10.93
CA ALA A 58 37.91 -53.09 -10.01
C ALA A 58 38.26 -51.62 -9.70
N LEU A 59 37.27 -50.74 -9.73
CA LEU A 59 37.43 -49.35 -9.28
C LEU A 59 37.48 -49.28 -7.76
N ALA A 60 38.09 -48.20 -7.27
CA ALA A 60 38.13 -47.83 -5.88
C ALA A 60 36.72 -47.76 -5.27
N ARG A 61 36.61 -48.19 -4.02
CA ARG A 61 35.34 -48.26 -3.29
C ARG A 61 35.53 -47.67 -1.91
N ARG A 62 34.65 -46.73 -1.58
CA ARG A 62 34.58 -46.17 -0.25
C ARG A 62 34.02 -47.19 0.74
N ALA A 63 34.61 -47.28 1.92
CA ALA A 63 34.10 -48.08 3.02
C ALA A 63 32.70 -47.61 3.45
N ALA A 64 31.88 -48.56 3.88
CA ALA A 64 30.53 -48.26 4.35
C ALA A 64 30.59 -47.51 5.70
N GLN A 65 29.83 -46.44 5.83
CA GLN A 65 29.77 -45.65 7.08
C GLN A 65 29.25 -46.45 8.27
N SER A 66 28.52 -47.55 8.03
CA SER A 66 28.06 -48.49 9.06
C SER A 66 29.17 -49.41 9.60
N GLN A 67 30.36 -49.39 8.99
CA GLN A 67 31.52 -50.20 9.37
C GLN A 67 32.79 -49.34 9.41
N PRO A 68 32.99 -48.55 10.47
CA PRO A 68 34.07 -47.54 10.54
C PRO A 68 35.49 -48.13 10.53
N ASP A 69 35.65 -49.41 10.87
CA ASP A 69 36.95 -50.10 10.89
C ASP A 69 37.40 -50.58 9.49
N THR A 70 36.49 -50.58 8.52
CA THR A 70 36.80 -50.99 7.13
C THR A 70 37.48 -49.82 6.41
N LYS A 71 38.63 -50.08 5.76
CA LYS A 71 39.34 -49.07 4.97
C LYS A 71 38.81 -48.99 3.54
N ASP A 72 38.95 -47.81 2.93
CA ASP A 72 38.69 -47.58 1.51
C ASP A 72 39.59 -48.48 0.65
N THR A 73 39.04 -49.10 -0.39
CA THR A 73 39.82 -49.91 -1.33
C THR A 73 40.25 -49.05 -2.53
N PRO A 74 41.54 -49.03 -2.92
CA PRO A 74 42.01 -48.25 -4.07
C PRO A 74 41.57 -48.88 -5.41
N ASP A 75 41.82 -48.17 -6.52
CA ASP A 75 41.64 -48.73 -7.87
C ASP A 75 42.64 -49.87 -8.10
N GLU A 76 42.21 -50.93 -8.79
CA GLU A 76 43.15 -51.85 -9.43
C GLU A 76 43.85 -51.14 -10.61
N PRO A 77 45.11 -51.49 -10.94
CA PRO A 77 45.82 -50.91 -12.09
C PRO A 77 44.97 -50.97 -13.36
N TRP A 78 44.95 -49.86 -14.12
CA TRP A 78 44.19 -49.68 -15.36
C TRP A 78 42.65 -49.73 -15.23
N ALA A 79 42.09 -49.92 -14.04
CA ALA A 79 40.64 -49.99 -13.85
C ALA A 79 39.92 -48.68 -14.23
N PHE A 80 40.46 -47.53 -13.80
CA PHE A 80 39.88 -46.23 -14.11
C PHE A 80 39.95 -45.91 -15.60
N GLN A 81 41.07 -46.23 -16.25
CA GLN A 81 41.31 -46.02 -17.67
C GLN A 81 40.36 -46.89 -18.50
N ALA A 82 40.14 -48.15 -18.08
CA ALA A 82 39.14 -49.03 -18.68
C ALA A 82 37.72 -48.44 -18.59
N ARG A 83 37.34 -47.92 -17.42
CA ARG A 83 36.04 -47.23 -17.26
C ARG A 83 35.97 -45.98 -18.14
N GLU A 84 36.99 -45.13 -18.13
CA GLU A 84 37.01 -43.88 -18.91
C GLU A 84 36.97 -44.12 -20.42
N PHE A 85 37.65 -45.18 -20.90
CA PHE A 85 37.60 -45.60 -22.28
C PHE A 85 36.16 -45.93 -22.71
N LEU A 86 35.47 -46.79 -21.95
CA LEU A 86 34.07 -47.10 -22.22
C LEU A 86 33.16 -45.88 -22.07
N ARG A 87 33.39 -45.07 -21.03
CA ARG A 87 32.58 -43.89 -20.72
C ARG A 87 32.56 -42.93 -21.90
N LYS A 88 33.74 -42.52 -22.37
CA LYS A 88 33.90 -41.61 -23.51
C LYS A 88 33.33 -42.20 -24.80
N LYS A 89 33.37 -43.52 -24.94
CA LYS A 89 32.97 -44.21 -26.15
C LYS A 89 31.47 -44.48 -26.23
N MET A 90 30.80 -44.76 -25.12
CA MET A 90 29.48 -45.38 -25.12
C MET A 90 28.38 -44.55 -24.43
N ILE A 91 28.72 -43.64 -23.52
CA ILE A 91 27.72 -42.94 -22.72
C ILE A 91 26.74 -42.16 -23.60
N GLY A 92 25.44 -42.43 -23.40
CA GLY A 92 24.35 -41.84 -24.17
C GLY A 92 24.16 -42.41 -25.58
N LYS A 93 24.99 -43.36 -26.03
CA LYS A 93 24.82 -44.02 -27.33
C LYS A 93 23.86 -45.20 -27.25
N GLU A 94 23.21 -45.47 -28.37
CA GLU A 94 22.43 -46.69 -28.57
C GLU A 94 23.38 -47.86 -28.82
N VAL A 95 23.13 -48.97 -28.13
CA VAL A 95 23.90 -50.21 -28.24
C VAL A 95 22.97 -51.38 -28.46
N CYS A 96 23.51 -52.39 -29.11
CA CYS A 96 22.86 -53.66 -29.33
C CYS A 96 23.56 -54.72 -28.48
N PHE A 97 22.80 -55.59 -27.81
CA PHE A 97 23.38 -56.59 -26.90
C PHE A 97 22.58 -57.90 -26.89
N SER A 98 23.26 -58.99 -26.61
CA SER A 98 22.69 -60.33 -26.41
C SER A 98 23.07 -60.83 -25.01
N VAL A 99 22.13 -61.43 -24.29
CA VAL A 99 22.41 -62.04 -22.98
C VAL A 99 22.70 -63.53 -23.18
N GLU A 100 23.89 -63.95 -22.79
CA GLU A 100 24.38 -65.31 -22.98
C GLU A 100 24.21 -66.14 -21.71
N ILE A 101 24.52 -65.56 -20.55
CA ILE A 101 24.51 -66.26 -19.27
C ILE A 101 23.80 -65.41 -18.23
N LYS A 102 22.84 -66.01 -17.53
CA LYS A 102 22.23 -65.44 -16.33
C LYS A 102 22.61 -66.29 -15.13
N THR A 103 23.26 -65.69 -14.13
CA THR A 103 23.66 -66.41 -12.92
C THR A 103 22.47 -66.61 -11.99
N GLY A 104 22.57 -67.58 -11.06
CA GLY A 104 21.54 -67.80 -10.03
C GLY A 104 21.29 -66.59 -9.11
N LEU A 105 22.22 -65.63 -9.07
CA LEU A 105 22.09 -64.34 -8.35
C LEU A 105 21.51 -63.22 -9.25
N GLY A 106 21.02 -63.56 -10.44
CA GLY A 106 20.38 -62.61 -11.36
C GLY A 106 21.34 -61.72 -12.15
N ARG A 107 22.66 -61.95 -12.12
CA ARG A 107 23.63 -61.19 -12.94
C ARG A 107 23.59 -61.70 -14.37
N GLU A 108 23.60 -60.78 -15.33
CA GLU A 108 23.49 -61.09 -16.75
C GLU A 108 24.79 -60.75 -17.47
N TYR A 109 25.36 -61.73 -18.15
CA TYR A 109 26.56 -61.61 -18.98
C TYR A 109 26.18 -61.70 -20.45
N GLY A 110 26.77 -60.82 -21.25
CA GLY A 110 26.45 -60.72 -22.66
C GLY A 110 27.52 -60.03 -23.50
N MET A 111 27.32 -60.11 -24.81
CA MET A 111 28.07 -59.34 -25.79
C MET A 111 27.37 -57.99 -26.03
N VAL A 112 28.16 -56.93 -26.20
CA VAL A 112 27.67 -55.58 -26.46
C VAL A 112 28.36 -55.01 -27.68
N TYR A 113 27.55 -54.52 -28.62
CA TYR A 113 27.96 -53.94 -29.88
C TYR A 113 27.56 -52.47 -29.93
N LEU A 114 28.49 -51.61 -30.33
CA LEU A 114 28.21 -50.20 -30.53
C LEU A 114 27.50 -49.99 -31.87
N GLY A 115 26.17 -49.86 -31.83
CA GLY A 115 25.34 -49.74 -33.03
C GLY A 115 23.94 -50.31 -32.83
N LYS A 116 23.21 -50.49 -33.93
CA LYS A 116 21.84 -51.02 -33.93
C LYS A 116 21.75 -52.53 -34.15
N ASP A 117 22.85 -53.15 -34.56
CA ASP A 117 23.00 -54.57 -34.84
C ASP A 117 24.39 -55.07 -34.41
N THR A 118 24.69 -56.33 -34.72
CA THR A 118 25.96 -57.00 -34.38
C THR A 118 27.10 -56.70 -35.36
N THR A 119 26.90 -55.86 -36.38
CA THR A 119 27.97 -55.43 -37.30
C THR A 119 28.80 -54.28 -36.72
N GLY A 120 28.26 -53.63 -35.68
CA GLY A 120 28.96 -52.61 -34.91
C GLY A 120 30.15 -53.14 -34.13
N GLU A 121 30.91 -52.22 -33.57
CA GLU A 121 32.14 -52.56 -32.84
C GLU A 121 31.84 -53.32 -31.54
N ASN A 122 32.49 -54.47 -31.36
CA ASN A 122 32.38 -55.28 -30.14
C ASN A 122 33.18 -54.63 -29.00
N ILE A 123 32.46 -54.30 -27.93
CA ILE A 123 33.02 -53.56 -26.78
C ILE A 123 34.04 -54.40 -25.99
N ALA A 124 33.82 -55.72 -25.90
CA ALA A 124 34.76 -56.60 -25.19
C ALA A 124 36.09 -56.70 -25.96
N GLU A 125 36.02 -56.83 -27.29
CA GLU A 125 37.20 -56.83 -28.17
C GLU A 125 37.97 -55.51 -28.06
N SER A 126 37.26 -54.38 -28.02
CA SER A 126 37.86 -53.04 -27.91
C SER A 126 38.70 -52.89 -26.63
N LEU A 127 38.17 -53.35 -25.49
CA LEU A 127 38.88 -53.29 -24.21
C LEU A 127 40.12 -54.18 -24.19
N VAL A 128 40.02 -55.39 -24.75
CA VAL A 128 41.16 -56.32 -24.83
C VAL A 128 42.25 -55.79 -25.75
N THR A 129 41.86 -55.23 -26.90
CA THR A 129 42.79 -54.65 -27.90
C THR A 129 43.62 -53.50 -27.33
N GLU A 130 43.05 -52.70 -26.42
CA GLU A 130 43.75 -51.61 -25.73
C GLU A 130 44.45 -52.04 -24.44
N GLY A 131 44.44 -53.34 -24.11
CA GLY A 131 45.07 -53.87 -22.88
C GLY A 131 44.38 -53.39 -21.60
N LEU A 132 43.07 -53.15 -21.65
CA LEU A 132 42.25 -52.64 -20.54
C LEU A 132 41.38 -53.73 -19.87
N ALA A 133 41.35 -54.94 -20.45
CA ALA A 133 40.74 -56.13 -19.87
C ALA A 133 41.52 -57.40 -20.26
N THR A 134 41.44 -58.43 -19.42
CA THR A 134 41.98 -59.78 -19.72
C THR A 134 40.88 -60.74 -20.14
N VAL A 135 41.25 -61.78 -20.89
CA VAL A 135 40.33 -62.83 -21.31
C VAL A 135 40.22 -63.91 -20.23
N ARG A 136 38.99 -64.34 -19.90
CA ARG A 136 38.74 -65.43 -18.95
C ARG A 136 39.01 -66.79 -19.60
N ARG A 137 40.23 -67.29 -19.45
CA ARG A 137 40.67 -68.55 -20.08
C ARG A 137 40.13 -69.83 -19.41
N GLU A 138 39.70 -69.75 -18.15
CA GLU A 138 39.27 -70.89 -17.31
C GLU A 138 37.94 -71.58 -17.73
N GLY A 139 37.37 -71.23 -18.89
CA GLY A 139 36.12 -71.82 -19.39
C GLY A 139 36.00 -71.85 -20.91
N ILE A 140 37.12 -71.72 -21.64
CA ILE A 140 37.12 -71.72 -23.11
C ILE A 140 36.72 -73.11 -23.62
N ARG A 141 35.62 -73.20 -24.36
CA ARG A 141 35.29 -74.40 -25.15
C ARG A 141 35.99 -74.23 -26.49
N GLY A 142 36.89 -75.13 -26.85
CA GLY A 142 37.78 -75.01 -28.02
C GLY A 142 37.13 -74.80 -29.39
N ASN A 143 35.79 -74.76 -29.47
CA ASN A 143 35.02 -74.57 -30.70
C ASN A 143 34.25 -73.22 -30.76
N ASN A 144 34.51 -72.24 -29.87
CA ASN A 144 33.86 -70.91 -29.94
C ASN A 144 34.75 -69.86 -30.65
N PRO A 145 34.41 -69.43 -31.89
CA PRO A 145 35.20 -68.47 -32.66
C PRO A 145 35.39 -67.11 -31.95
N ASP A 146 34.40 -66.65 -31.20
CA ASP A 146 34.45 -65.34 -30.53
C ASP A 146 35.46 -65.33 -29.37
N GLN A 147 35.60 -66.47 -28.68
CA GLN A 147 36.59 -66.62 -27.61
C GLN A 147 38.02 -66.74 -28.16
N ALA A 148 38.19 -67.42 -29.30
CA ALA A 148 39.48 -67.51 -29.98
C ALA A 148 39.96 -66.12 -30.42
N ARG A 149 39.07 -65.36 -31.06
CA ARG A 149 39.34 -63.97 -31.49
C ARG A 149 39.76 -63.06 -30.32
N LEU A 150 39.11 -63.16 -29.16
CA LEU A 150 39.51 -62.40 -27.98
C LEU A 150 40.92 -62.77 -27.48
N CYS A 151 41.30 -64.04 -27.54
CA CYS A 151 42.66 -64.48 -27.17
C CYS A 151 43.71 -63.89 -28.14
N ASP A 152 43.44 -63.92 -29.45
CA ASP A 152 44.33 -63.34 -30.45
C ASP A 152 44.53 -61.84 -30.24
N LEU A 153 43.45 -61.11 -29.95
CA LEU A 153 43.51 -59.67 -29.64
C LEU A 153 44.28 -59.39 -28.34
N GLU A 154 44.16 -60.25 -27.33
CA GLU A 154 44.92 -60.12 -26.08
C GLU A 154 46.42 -60.32 -26.33
N ASP A 155 46.79 -61.30 -27.14
CA ASP A 155 48.19 -61.59 -27.47
C ASP A 155 48.79 -60.48 -28.36
N GLN A 156 47.99 -59.87 -29.24
CA GLN A 156 48.36 -58.64 -29.96
C GLN A 156 48.58 -57.46 -29.00
N ALA A 157 47.69 -57.25 -28.03
CA ALA A 157 47.83 -56.17 -27.05
C ALA A 157 49.08 -56.35 -26.16
N LYS A 158 49.42 -57.60 -25.81
CA LYS A 158 50.68 -57.96 -25.11
C LYS A 158 51.90 -57.64 -25.97
N ALA A 159 51.90 -58.07 -27.23
CA ALA A 159 53.01 -57.81 -28.16
C ALA A 159 53.22 -56.29 -28.38
N ALA A 160 52.13 -55.52 -28.43
CA ALA A 160 52.14 -54.07 -28.55
C ALA A 160 52.37 -53.32 -27.22
N LYS A 161 52.54 -54.03 -26.09
CA LYS A 161 52.73 -53.46 -24.75
C LYS A 161 51.68 -52.41 -24.36
N LYS A 162 50.42 -52.63 -24.72
CA LYS A 162 49.31 -51.70 -24.44
C LYS A 162 48.73 -51.90 -23.04
N GLY A 163 48.30 -50.81 -22.41
CA GLY A 163 47.56 -50.84 -21.14
C GLY A 163 48.29 -51.62 -20.05
N MET A 164 47.63 -52.62 -19.47
CA MET A 164 48.20 -53.47 -18.41
C MET A 164 49.42 -54.29 -18.83
N TRP A 165 49.69 -54.39 -20.13
CA TRP A 165 50.88 -55.07 -20.68
C TRP A 165 52.07 -54.13 -20.89
N SER A 166 51.92 -52.84 -20.57
CA SER A 166 53.02 -51.88 -20.56
C SER A 166 54.00 -52.12 -19.40
N GLU A 167 55.21 -51.60 -19.52
CA GLU A 167 56.22 -51.70 -18.47
C GLU A 167 55.87 -50.81 -17.27
N GLY A 168 56.11 -51.31 -16.05
CA GLY A 168 55.89 -50.54 -14.81
C GLY A 168 54.60 -50.83 -14.03
N GLY A 169 53.86 -51.90 -14.36
CA GLY A 169 52.78 -52.46 -13.53
C GLY A 169 51.55 -51.56 -13.32
N GLY A 170 51.50 -50.38 -13.96
CA GLY A 170 50.34 -49.49 -13.95
C GLY A 170 50.09 -48.73 -12.63
N ALA A 171 51.03 -48.65 -11.70
CA ALA A 171 50.79 -47.97 -10.41
C ALA A 171 50.37 -46.49 -10.58
N HIS A 172 50.93 -45.79 -11.58
CA HIS A 172 50.59 -44.41 -11.93
C HIS A 172 49.14 -44.21 -12.41
N THR A 173 48.41 -45.30 -12.67
CA THR A 173 47.02 -45.28 -13.12
C THR A 173 46.01 -45.28 -11.96
N ILE A 174 46.48 -45.62 -10.76
CA ILE A 174 45.68 -45.67 -9.53
C ILE A 174 45.46 -44.25 -9.04
N ARG A 175 44.20 -43.84 -8.87
CA ARG A 175 43.86 -42.50 -8.39
C ARG A 175 43.99 -42.42 -6.88
N ASP A 176 44.53 -41.31 -6.41
CA ASP A 176 44.39 -40.88 -5.01
C ASP A 176 43.02 -40.21 -4.83
N LEU A 177 41.97 -41.02 -4.57
CA LEU A 177 40.61 -40.51 -4.42
C LEU A 177 40.43 -39.80 -3.08
N LYS A 178 40.04 -38.52 -3.14
CA LYS A 178 39.83 -37.69 -1.96
C LYS A 178 38.33 -37.51 -1.73
N TYR A 179 37.80 -38.16 -0.69
CA TYR A 179 36.37 -38.14 -0.37
C TYR A 179 35.93 -36.97 0.52
N SER A 180 36.88 -36.23 1.09
CA SER A 180 36.68 -35.09 1.97
C SER A 180 37.69 -34.00 1.67
N ILE A 181 37.27 -32.75 1.79
CA ILE A 181 38.14 -31.58 1.68
C ILE A 181 38.38 -31.05 3.10
N GLU A 182 39.64 -30.90 3.52
CA GLU A 182 39.96 -30.42 4.87
C GLU A 182 39.39 -29.01 5.14
N ASN A 183 39.61 -28.09 4.21
CA ASN A 183 39.06 -26.73 4.27
C ASN A 183 38.30 -26.40 2.98
N PRO A 184 36.99 -26.73 2.90
CA PRO A 184 36.18 -26.49 1.71
C PRO A 184 36.17 -25.03 1.27
N ARG A 185 36.16 -24.09 2.23
CA ARG A 185 36.09 -22.65 1.95
C ARG A 185 37.34 -22.18 1.24
N ASN A 186 38.52 -22.45 1.81
CA ASN A 186 39.79 -22.09 1.18
C ASN A 186 39.95 -22.79 -0.18
N PHE A 187 39.50 -24.05 -0.30
CA PHE A 187 39.55 -24.78 -1.57
C PHE A 187 38.73 -24.08 -2.66
N VAL A 188 37.47 -23.73 -2.39
CA VAL A 188 36.61 -23.02 -3.34
C VAL A 188 37.17 -21.63 -3.67
N ASP A 189 37.58 -20.86 -2.66
CA ASP A 189 38.12 -19.50 -2.84
C ASP A 189 39.39 -19.51 -3.69
N SER A 190 40.27 -20.50 -3.51
CA SER A 190 41.53 -20.63 -4.27
C SER A 190 41.34 -20.85 -5.77
N LEU A 191 40.16 -21.33 -6.18
CA LEU A 191 39.83 -21.59 -7.57
C LEU A 191 39.26 -20.36 -8.29
N HIS A 192 39.03 -19.25 -7.57
CA HIS A 192 38.63 -17.95 -8.13
C HIS A 192 37.45 -18.03 -9.09
N GLN A 193 36.46 -18.89 -8.80
CA GLN A 193 35.29 -19.15 -9.63
C GLN A 193 35.61 -19.50 -11.09
N LYS A 194 36.81 -20.05 -11.36
CA LYS A 194 37.17 -20.55 -12.69
C LYS A 194 36.52 -21.91 -12.93
N PRO A 195 36.07 -22.21 -14.17
CA PRO A 195 35.50 -23.51 -14.49
C PRO A 195 36.53 -24.64 -14.27
N VAL A 196 36.15 -25.64 -13.47
CA VAL A 196 36.97 -26.83 -13.16
C VAL A 196 36.43 -28.02 -13.93
N ASN A 197 37.30 -28.75 -14.65
CA ASN A 197 36.90 -29.97 -15.34
C ASN A 197 36.48 -31.03 -14.33
N ALA A 198 35.34 -31.68 -14.58
CA ALA A 198 34.81 -32.71 -13.69
C ALA A 198 34.02 -33.77 -14.45
N ILE A 199 33.81 -34.91 -13.80
CA ILE A 199 32.95 -35.99 -14.29
C ILE A 199 31.80 -36.17 -13.30
N ILE A 200 30.56 -36.14 -13.76
CA ILE A 200 29.40 -36.39 -12.89
C ILE A 200 29.30 -37.89 -12.62
N GLU A 201 29.57 -38.33 -11.40
CA GLU A 201 29.57 -39.76 -11.06
C GLU A 201 28.20 -40.28 -10.68
N HIS A 202 27.40 -39.45 -10.01
CA HIS A 202 26.09 -39.85 -9.50
C HIS A 202 25.15 -38.65 -9.42
N VAL A 203 23.87 -38.88 -9.64
CA VAL A 203 22.81 -37.87 -9.50
C VAL A 203 21.91 -38.32 -8.36
N ARG A 204 21.91 -37.55 -7.26
CA ARG A 204 21.07 -37.86 -6.09
C ARG A 204 19.61 -37.51 -6.39
N ASP A 205 19.41 -36.28 -6.82
CA ASP A 205 18.14 -35.71 -7.27
C ASP A 205 18.42 -34.73 -8.43
N GLY A 206 17.40 -34.04 -8.95
CA GLY A 206 17.55 -33.13 -10.09
C GLY A 206 18.61 -32.04 -9.91
N SER A 207 18.86 -31.58 -8.68
CA SER A 207 19.73 -30.45 -8.36
C SER A 207 20.98 -30.80 -7.55
N VAL A 208 21.14 -32.05 -7.11
CA VAL A 208 22.29 -32.49 -6.31
C VAL A 208 23.00 -33.66 -6.98
N VAL A 209 24.28 -33.48 -7.25
CA VAL A 209 25.13 -34.47 -7.93
C VAL A 209 26.41 -34.75 -7.13
N ARG A 210 27.03 -35.91 -7.40
CA ARG A 210 28.40 -36.20 -7.00
C ARG A 210 29.29 -36.01 -8.22
N ALA A 211 30.34 -35.21 -8.07
CA ALA A 211 31.26 -34.89 -9.15
C ALA A 211 32.69 -35.27 -8.74
N LEU A 212 33.44 -35.86 -9.67
CA LEU A 212 34.87 -36.09 -9.56
C LEU A 212 35.60 -34.90 -10.19
N LEU A 213 36.20 -34.05 -9.38
CA LEU A 213 36.97 -32.89 -9.83
C LEU A 213 38.33 -33.32 -10.35
N LEU A 214 38.75 -32.77 -11.50
CA LEU A 214 40.04 -33.02 -12.12
C LEU A 214 40.95 -31.79 -11.96
N PRO A 215 42.28 -31.97 -11.90
CA PRO A 215 43.01 -33.24 -12.03
C PRO A 215 43.15 -34.06 -10.73
N ASP A 216 42.87 -33.47 -9.56
CA ASP A 216 43.27 -34.03 -8.26
C ASP A 216 42.34 -35.09 -7.66
N TYR A 217 41.33 -35.52 -8.41
CA TYR A 217 40.40 -36.59 -8.07
C TYR A 217 39.63 -36.41 -6.74
N TYR A 218 39.20 -35.18 -6.45
CA TYR A 218 38.27 -34.92 -5.35
C TYR A 218 36.86 -35.37 -5.71
N LEU A 219 36.27 -36.28 -4.93
CA LEU A 219 34.89 -36.71 -5.10
C LEU A 219 33.98 -35.91 -4.16
N VAL A 220 33.36 -34.86 -4.72
CA VAL A 220 32.59 -33.85 -3.98
C VAL A 220 31.08 -33.97 -4.23
N THR A 221 30.28 -33.40 -3.34
CA THR A 221 28.84 -33.18 -3.59
C THR A 221 28.65 -31.76 -4.09
N VAL A 222 28.06 -31.62 -5.28
CA VAL A 222 27.71 -30.33 -5.86
C VAL A 222 26.19 -30.17 -5.84
N MET A 223 25.72 -29.08 -5.27
CA MET A 223 24.34 -28.63 -5.32
C MET A 223 24.26 -27.44 -6.26
N LEU A 224 23.31 -27.47 -7.19
CA LEU A 224 23.10 -26.38 -8.14
C LEU A 224 22.67 -25.11 -7.37
N SER A 225 23.45 -24.05 -7.53
CA SER A 225 23.17 -22.75 -6.91
C SER A 225 21.96 -22.07 -7.55
N GLY A 226 21.27 -21.24 -6.76
CA GLY A 226 20.09 -20.49 -7.19
C GLY A 226 18.79 -21.29 -7.35
N ILE A 227 18.82 -22.63 -7.27
CA ILE A 227 17.63 -23.47 -7.49
C ILE A 227 17.46 -24.59 -6.46
N LYS A 228 16.27 -25.18 -6.45
CA LYS A 228 15.97 -26.44 -5.75
C LYS A 228 15.01 -27.30 -6.58
N CYS A 229 15.34 -28.57 -6.72
CA CYS A 229 14.43 -29.58 -7.26
C CYS A 229 13.62 -30.26 -6.16
N PRO A 230 12.47 -30.87 -6.48
CA PRO A 230 11.80 -31.82 -5.62
C PRO A 230 12.76 -32.96 -5.21
N THR A 231 12.69 -33.36 -3.94
CA THR A 231 13.65 -34.29 -3.33
C THR A 231 13.03 -35.64 -2.98
N PHE A 232 13.86 -36.58 -2.54
CA PHE A 232 13.42 -37.86 -1.98
C PHE A 232 13.45 -37.74 -0.46
N LYS A 233 12.27 -37.81 0.17
CA LYS A 233 12.14 -37.75 1.62
C LYS A 233 12.48 -39.11 2.20
N ARG A 234 13.41 -39.14 3.15
CA ARG A 234 13.80 -40.37 3.83
C ARG A 234 12.98 -40.55 5.09
N GLU A 235 12.22 -41.63 5.16
CA GLU A 235 11.42 -42.00 6.32
C GLU A 235 12.31 -42.67 7.39
N PRO A 236 11.88 -42.72 8.67
CA PRO A 236 12.70 -43.26 9.77
C PRO A 236 13.11 -44.73 9.60
N ASP A 237 12.35 -45.52 8.84
CA ASP A 237 12.64 -46.91 8.50
C ASP A 237 13.68 -47.06 7.38
N GLY A 238 14.17 -45.94 6.83
CA GLY A 238 15.15 -45.89 5.77
C GLY A 238 14.56 -45.95 4.35
N THR A 239 13.24 -46.03 4.19
CA THR A 239 12.58 -45.96 2.88
C THR A 239 12.60 -44.52 2.34
N GLU A 240 12.74 -44.37 1.01
CA GLU A 240 12.74 -43.06 0.35
C GLU A 240 11.45 -42.87 -0.44
N THR A 241 10.69 -41.82 -0.10
CA THR A 241 9.47 -41.43 -0.81
C THR A 241 9.75 -40.21 -1.70
N PRO A 242 9.51 -40.27 -3.02
CA PRO A 242 9.74 -39.14 -3.91
C PRO A 242 8.67 -38.06 -3.72
N GLU A 243 9.11 -36.80 -3.61
CA GLU A 243 8.21 -35.66 -3.81
C GLU A 243 7.65 -35.67 -5.25
N PRO A 244 6.50 -35.01 -5.51
CA PRO A 244 5.97 -34.88 -6.87
C PRO A 244 7.03 -34.36 -7.85
N PHE A 245 7.20 -35.07 -8.97
CA PHE A 245 8.19 -34.78 -10.01
C PHE A 245 9.67 -35.00 -9.64
N ALA A 246 10.00 -35.53 -8.45
CA ALA A 246 11.40 -35.77 -8.03
C ALA A 246 12.11 -36.81 -8.91
N ALA A 247 11.44 -37.92 -9.23
CA ALA A 247 12.01 -38.98 -10.06
C ALA A 247 12.26 -38.51 -11.50
N GLU A 248 11.35 -37.71 -12.05
CA GLU A 248 11.44 -37.14 -13.38
C GLU A 248 12.51 -36.05 -13.45
N ALA A 249 12.65 -35.21 -12.42
CA ALA A 249 13.73 -34.23 -12.30
C ALA A 249 15.10 -34.91 -12.21
N LYS A 250 15.22 -35.97 -11.39
CA LYS A 250 16.42 -36.80 -11.33
C LYS A 250 16.77 -37.40 -12.69
N PHE A 251 15.79 -38.01 -13.36
CA PHE A 251 15.97 -38.59 -14.69
C PHE A 251 16.36 -37.53 -15.74
N PHE A 252 15.81 -36.32 -15.64
CA PHE A 252 16.14 -35.22 -16.53
C PHE A 252 17.63 -34.86 -16.45
N THR A 253 18.18 -34.79 -15.24
CA THR A 253 19.60 -34.56 -14.98
C THR A 253 20.46 -35.76 -15.35
N GLU A 254 20.05 -37.00 -14.98
CA GLU A 254 20.79 -38.22 -15.30
C GLU A 254 20.96 -38.43 -16.81
N SER A 255 19.88 -38.29 -17.58
CA SER A 255 19.88 -38.50 -19.01
C SER A 255 20.79 -37.53 -19.78
N ARG A 256 21.16 -36.40 -19.16
CA ARG A 256 22.00 -35.34 -19.75
C ARG A 256 23.43 -35.36 -19.23
N LEU A 257 23.62 -35.53 -17.93
CA LEU A 257 24.90 -35.26 -17.27
C LEU A 257 25.59 -36.47 -16.67
N LEU A 258 24.88 -37.56 -16.35
CA LEU A 258 25.47 -38.71 -15.68
C LEU A 258 26.67 -39.27 -16.46
N GLN A 259 27.85 -39.30 -15.87
CA GLN A 259 29.12 -39.72 -16.47
C GLN A 259 29.55 -38.93 -17.72
N ARG A 260 29.06 -37.70 -17.89
CA ARG A 260 29.57 -36.78 -18.91
C ARG A 260 30.71 -35.94 -18.35
N ASP A 261 31.60 -35.53 -19.24
CA ASP A 261 32.60 -34.50 -18.96
C ASP A 261 31.88 -33.15 -18.90
N VAL A 262 32.10 -32.41 -17.81
CA VAL A 262 31.50 -31.11 -17.57
C VAL A 262 32.56 -30.15 -17.04
N GLN A 263 32.25 -28.87 -17.04
CA GLN A 263 32.97 -27.89 -16.24
C GLN A 263 32.07 -27.41 -15.12
N ILE A 264 32.62 -27.29 -13.91
CA ILE A 264 31.86 -26.83 -12.75
C ILE A 264 32.51 -25.54 -12.24
N ILE A 265 31.71 -24.49 -12.11
CA ILE A 265 32.10 -23.29 -11.39
C ILE A 265 31.73 -23.50 -9.92
N LEU A 266 32.73 -23.53 -9.05
CA LEU A 266 32.53 -23.65 -7.60
C LEU A 266 32.36 -22.24 -7.03
N GLU A 267 31.17 -21.93 -6.51
CA GLU A 267 30.78 -20.57 -6.16
C GLU A 267 30.80 -20.33 -4.65
N SER A 268 30.41 -21.34 -3.87
CA SER A 268 30.39 -21.27 -2.41
C SER A 268 30.36 -22.68 -1.81
N CYS A 269 30.56 -22.80 -0.49
CA CYS A 269 30.45 -24.07 0.21
C CYS A 269 30.04 -23.83 1.67
N PRO A 270 28.77 -24.07 2.05
CA PRO A 270 28.38 -23.98 3.45
C PRO A 270 29.13 -25.00 4.31
N ASN A 271 29.27 -26.25 3.82
CA ASN A 271 29.94 -27.38 4.49
C ASN A 271 30.80 -28.15 3.45
N GLN A 272 30.84 -29.50 3.52
CA GLN A 272 31.39 -30.37 2.47
C GLN A 272 30.55 -30.39 1.17
N VAL A 273 29.41 -29.71 1.16
CA VAL A 273 28.59 -29.50 -0.04
C VAL A 273 29.04 -28.22 -0.71
N ILE A 274 29.33 -28.30 -2.00
CA ILE A 274 29.72 -27.16 -2.83
C ILE A 274 28.48 -26.67 -3.57
N LEU A 275 28.21 -25.38 -3.49
CA LEU A 275 27.26 -24.68 -4.36
C LEU A 275 27.99 -24.33 -5.65
N GLY A 276 27.42 -24.69 -6.79
CA GLY A 276 28.08 -24.41 -8.05
C GLY A 276 27.19 -24.58 -9.27
N THR A 277 27.71 -24.11 -10.39
CA THR A 277 27.05 -24.17 -11.70
C THR A 277 27.73 -25.19 -12.58
N ILE A 278 26.95 -26.13 -13.14
CA ILE A 278 27.46 -27.15 -14.07
C ILE A 278 27.26 -26.68 -15.50
N LEU A 279 28.38 -26.54 -16.21
CA LEU A 279 28.47 -26.15 -17.61
C LEU A 279 28.71 -27.39 -18.48
N HIS A 280 27.87 -27.52 -19.50
CA HIS A 280 27.99 -28.54 -20.54
C HIS A 280 27.74 -27.88 -21.90
N PRO A 281 28.39 -28.32 -23.00
CA PRO A 281 28.22 -27.70 -24.32
C PRO A 281 26.76 -27.61 -24.81
N ASN A 282 25.91 -28.56 -24.39
CA ASN A 282 24.49 -28.58 -24.73
C ASN A 282 23.60 -27.67 -23.85
N GLY A 283 24.18 -26.87 -22.96
CA GLY A 283 23.47 -25.88 -22.16
C GLY A 283 23.67 -26.02 -20.65
N ASN A 284 23.21 -24.99 -19.93
CA ASN A 284 23.25 -24.89 -18.48
C ASN A 284 22.09 -25.70 -17.86
N ILE A 285 22.42 -26.74 -17.09
CA ILE A 285 21.41 -27.63 -16.51
C ILE A 285 20.49 -26.90 -15.52
N THR A 286 21.00 -25.89 -14.81
CA THR A 286 20.25 -25.10 -13.84
C THR A 286 19.08 -24.36 -14.52
N GLU A 287 19.37 -23.70 -15.65
CA GLU A 287 18.36 -23.00 -16.45
C GLU A 287 17.34 -23.96 -17.06
N LEU A 288 17.80 -25.12 -17.57
CA LEU A 288 16.94 -26.12 -18.19
C LEU A 288 15.96 -26.74 -17.19
N LEU A 289 16.39 -27.03 -15.97
CA LEU A 289 15.54 -27.55 -14.90
C LEU A 289 14.43 -26.56 -14.53
N LEU A 290 14.76 -25.27 -14.42
CA LEU A 290 13.76 -24.22 -14.17
C LEU A 290 12.80 -24.06 -15.35
N LYS A 291 13.32 -23.98 -16.57
CA LYS A 291 12.52 -23.76 -17.78
C LYS A 291 11.50 -24.88 -17.98
N GLU A 292 11.88 -26.12 -17.67
CA GLU A 292 10.97 -27.27 -17.72
C GLU A 292 10.10 -27.41 -16.46
N GLY A 293 10.24 -26.56 -15.44
CA GLY A 293 9.43 -26.67 -14.21
C GLY A 293 9.78 -27.88 -13.36
N PHE A 294 11.00 -28.40 -13.45
CA PHE A 294 11.54 -29.40 -12.53
C PHE A 294 12.22 -28.78 -11.30
N ALA A 295 12.45 -27.48 -11.32
CA ALA A 295 13.05 -26.74 -10.23
C ALA A 295 12.33 -25.41 -10.02
N ARG A 296 12.59 -24.83 -8.85
CA ARG A 296 12.22 -23.46 -8.48
C ARG A 296 13.45 -22.68 -8.04
N CYS A 297 13.41 -21.37 -8.20
CA CYS A 297 14.46 -20.47 -7.74
C CYS A 297 14.47 -20.40 -6.20
N VAL A 298 15.66 -20.22 -5.63
CA VAL A 298 15.84 -20.15 -4.17
C VAL A 298 16.73 -18.98 -3.80
N ASP A 299 16.19 -18.08 -2.96
CA ASP A 299 16.78 -16.77 -2.70
C ASP A 299 18.12 -16.83 -1.94
N TRP A 300 18.25 -17.75 -0.96
CA TRP A 300 19.44 -17.82 -0.11
C TRP A 300 20.72 -18.20 -0.85
N SER A 301 20.61 -18.89 -1.99
CA SER A 301 21.73 -19.27 -2.86
C SER A 301 21.73 -18.52 -4.20
N MET A 302 20.77 -17.62 -4.44
CA MET A 302 20.70 -16.84 -5.67
C MET A 302 21.87 -15.86 -5.81
N ALA A 303 22.28 -15.25 -4.69
CA ALA A 303 23.37 -14.26 -4.68
C ALA A 303 24.75 -14.84 -5.01
N VAL A 304 24.96 -16.15 -4.84
CA VAL A 304 26.23 -16.81 -5.18
C VAL A 304 26.27 -17.29 -6.64
N TYR A 305 25.14 -17.33 -7.34
CA TYR A 305 25.06 -17.76 -8.73
C TYR A 305 25.72 -16.74 -9.67
N THR A 306 26.71 -17.17 -10.45
CA THR A 306 27.59 -16.28 -11.21
C THR A 306 27.18 -16.09 -12.68
N GLN A 307 26.22 -16.86 -13.20
CA GLN A 307 25.88 -16.86 -14.63
C GLN A 307 24.69 -15.95 -15.02
N GLY A 308 24.20 -15.14 -14.07
CA GLY A 308 23.09 -14.19 -14.24
C GLY A 308 21.77 -14.69 -13.63
N ALA A 309 21.43 -14.20 -12.44
CA ALA A 309 20.21 -14.57 -11.70
C ALA A 309 18.92 -14.25 -12.48
N ASP A 310 18.94 -13.20 -13.29
CA ASP A 310 17.89 -12.79 -14.21
C ASP A 310 17.49 -13.90 -15.19
N LYS A 311 18.45 -14.70 -15.67
CA LYS A 311 18.17 -15.86 -16.54
C LYS A 311 17.41 -16.95 -15.82
N LEU A 312 17.76 -17.23 -14.55
CA LEU A 312 17.06 -18.21 -13.72
C LEU A 312 15.62 -17.77 -13.46
N ARG A 313 15.42 -16.51 -13.07
CA ARG A 313 14.08 -15.94 -12.87
C ARG A 313 13.24 -15.95 -14.14
N ALA A 314 13.83 -15.64 -15.29
CA ALA A 314 13.15 -15.71 -16.58
C ALA A 314 12.73 -17.14 -16.94
N ALA A 315 13.60 -18.13 -16.68
CA ALA A 315 13.31 -19.54 -16.91
C ALA A 315 12.17 -20.04 -16.01
N GLU A 316 12.18 -19.71 -14.72
CA GLU A 316 11.11 -20.03 -13.77
C GLU A 316 9.78 -19.35 -14.17
N ARG A 317 9.82 -18.07 -14.54
CA ARG A 317 8.63 -17.33 -14.99
C ARG A 317 7.98 -18.00 -16.20
N SER A 318 8.78 -18.39 -17.19
CA SER A 318 8.28 -19.11 -18.37
C SER A 318 7.64 -20.45 -17.99
N ALA A 319 8.16 -21.15 -16.98
CA ALA A 319 7.56 -22.39 -16.50
C ALA A 319 6.24 -22.17 -15.74
N LYS A 320 6.16 -21.12 -14.92
CA LYS A 320 4.94 -20.67 -14.22
C LYS A 320 3.83 -20.29 -15.20
N GLU A 321 4.15 -19.48 -16.21
CA GLU A 321 3.19 -19.03 -17.24
C GLU A 321 2.63 -20.20 -18.05
N ARG A 322 3.46 -21.20 -18.37
CA ARG A 322 3.02 -22.42 -19.07
C ARG A 322 2.40 -23.48 -18.15
N LYS A 323 2.35 -23.23 -16.84
CA LYS A 323 1.86 -24.17 -15.81
C LYS A 323 2.42 -25.58 -15.96
N VAL A 324 3.74 -25.69 -16.14
CA VAL A 324 4.39 -26.99 -16.33
C VAL A 324 4.81 -27.62 -15.00
N ARG A 325 4.53 -28.92 -14.84
CA ARG A 325 5.04 -29.79 -13.77
C ARG A 325 4.78 -29.25 -12.36
N ILE A 326 5.80 -28.81 -11.63
CA ILE A 326 5.62 -28.28 -10.25
C ILE A 326 4.70 -27.03 -10.23
N TRP A 327 4.50 -26.39 -11.39
CA TRP A 327 3.64 -25.22 -11.56
C TRP A 327 2.27 -25.53 -12.16
N LYS A 328 1.87 -26.81 -12.28
CA LYS A 328 0.58 -27.20 -12.89
C LYS A 328 -0.65 -26.52 -12.24
N ASP A 329 -0.57 -26.33 -10.92
CA ASP A 329 -1.63 -25.72 -10.11
C ASP A 329 -1.32 -24.26 -9.75
N TYR A 330 -0.35 -23.63 -10.42
CA TYR A 330 0.06 -22.26 -10.12
C TYR A 330 -1.04 -21.25 -10.48
N VAL A 331 -1.34 -20.38 -9.51
CA VAL A 331 -2.23 -19.22 -9.67
C VAL A 331 -1.42 -17.97 -9.35
N ALA A 332 -1.30 -17.08 -10.33
CA ALA A 332 -0.57 -15.83 -10.13
C ALA A 332 -1.30 -14.94 -9.12
N PRO A 333 -0.57 -14.21 -8.24
CA PRO A 333 -1.18 -13.27 -7.29
C PRO A 333 -2.02 -12.18 -7.94
N THR A 334 -1.77 -11.90 -9.22
CA THR A 334 -2.49 -10.91 -10.03
C THR A 334 -3.42 -11.55 -11.07
N ALA A 335 -3.74 -12.85 -10.96
CA ALA A 335 -4.48 -13.57 -12.00
C ALA A 335 -5.89 -12.98 -12.26
N ASN A 336 -6.48 -12.35 -11.26
CA ASN A 336 -7.82 -11.76 -11.34
C ASN A 336 -7.81 -10.26 -11.70
N LEU A 337 -6.64 -9.66 -11.96
CA LEU A 337 -6.50 -8.25 -12.32
C LEU A 337 -6.48 -8.10 -13.85
N ASP A 338 -7.29 -7.17 -14.36
CA ASP A 338 -7.21 -6.76 -15.76
C ASP A 338 -5.83 -6.15 -16.07
N GLN A 339 -5.40 -6.24 -17.34
CA GLN A 339 -4.10 -5.72 -17.77
C GLN A 339 -3.95 -4.21 -17.50
N LYS A 340 -5.03 -3.44 -17.66
CA LYS A 340 -5.09 -1.99 -17.38
C LYS A 340 -4.89 -1.65 -15.89
N ASP A 341 -5.26 -2.55 -15.00
CA ASP A 341 -5.15 -2.39 -13.55
C ASP A 341 -3.84 -2.99 -13.02
N ARG A 342 -3.21 -3.88 -13.79
CA ARG A 342 -1.89 -4.44 -13.48
C ARG A 342 -0.76 -3.46 -13.76
N GLN A 343 -0.85 -2.70 -14.86
CA GLN A 343 0.18 -1.73 -15.24
C GLN A 343 -0.46 -0.43 -15.74
N PHE A 344 -0.09 0.69 -15.14
CA PHE A 344 -0.61 1.99 -15.51
C PHE A 344 0.37 3.13 -15.16
N VAL A 345 0.16 4.27 -15.82
CA VAL A 345 0.87 5.52 -15.52
C VAL A 345 -0.07 6.42 -14.70
N ALA A 346 0.42 6.96 -13.59
CA ALA A 346 -0.37 7.82 -12.72
C ALA A 346 0.45 9.00 -12.18
N LYS A 347 -0.21 10.10 -11.84
CA LYS A 347 0.42 11.28 -11.24
C LYS A 347 0.43 11.14 -9.72
N VAL A 348 1.57 11.31 -9.07
CA VAL A 348 1.66 11.23 -7.60
C VAL A 348 1.10 12.51 -6.98
N MET A 349 0.09 12.34 -6.12
CA MET A 349 -0.64 13.43 -5.47
C MET A 349 -0.23 13.61 -4.00
N GLN A 350 0.18 12.52 -3.34
CA GLN A 350 0.62 12.55 -1.95
C GLN A 350 1.60 11.40 -1.69
N VAL A 351 2.60 11.64 -0.86
CA VAL A 351 3.43 10.62 -0.23
C VAL A 351 2.91 10.37 1.18
N VAL A 352 2.60 9.11 1.48
CA VAL A 352 2.09 8.68 2.78
C VAL A 352 3.21 7.95 3.50
N ASN A 353 3.82 8.63 4.48
CA ASN A 353 4.98 8.16 5.23
C ASN A 353 6.14 7.75 4.28
N ALA A 354 6.58 6.49 4.34
CA ALA A 354 7.78 6.00 3.67
C ALA A 354 7.56 4.78 2.77
N ASP A 355 6.33 4.25 2.70
CA ASP A 355 6.01 3.03 1.95
C ASP A 355 4.75 3.14 1.09
N ALA A 356 4.04 4.28 1.08
CA ALA A 356 2.83 4.46 0.30
C ALA A 356 2.78 5.82 -0.40
N ILE A 357 2.08 5.84 -1.53
CA ILE A 357 1.78 7.04 -2.32
C ILE A 357 0.33 7.02 -2.76
N VAL A 358 -0.30 8.20 -2.81
CA VAL A 358 -1.60 8.39 -3.46
C VAL A 358 -1.35 8.88 -4.86
N VAL A 359 -1.94 8.22 -5.85
CA VAL A 359 -1.79 8.56 -7.26
C VAL A 359 -3.14 8.87 -7.89
N LYS A 360 -3.17 9.83 -8.82
CA LYS A 360 -4.32 10.15 -9.66
C LYS A 360 -4.15 9.47 -11.02
N LEU A 361 -5.10 8.61 -11.37
CA LEU A 361 -5.18 7.93 -12.65
C LEU A 361 -5.65 8.90 -13.75
N ASN A 362 -5.48 8.52 -15.01
CA ASN A 362 -6.01 9.28 -16.15
C ASN A 362 -7.54 9.38 -16.13
N SER A 363 -8.23 8.45 -15.46
CA SER A 363 -9.68 8.50 -15.22
C SER A 363 -10.10 9.59 -14.22
N GLY A 364 -9.16 10.20 -13.50
CA GLY A 364 -9.42 11.12 -12.39
C GLY A 364 -9.55 10.45 -11.03
N GLU A 365 -9.61 9.11 -10.99
CA GLU A 365 -9.69 8.32 -9.75
C GLU A 365 -8.37 8.38 -8.96
N HIS A 366 -8.47 8.41 -7.62
CA HIS A 366 -7.33 8.38 -6.71
C HIS A 366 -7.15 6.97 -6.14
N LYS A 367 -5.94 6.42 -6.20
CA LYS A 367 -5.59 5.12 -5.61
C LYS A 367 -4.39 5.23 -4.68
N THR A 368 -4.42 4.52 -3.56
CA THR A 368 -3.29 4.38 -2.64
C THR A 368 -2.46 3.16 -3.02
N ILE A 369 -1.21 3.38 -3.37
CA ILE A 369 -0.26 2.35 -3.80
C ILE A 369 0.83 2.20 -2.75
N HIS A 370 1.03 0.98 -2.27
CA HIS A 370 2.13 0.64 -1.37
C HIS A 370 3.31 0.08 -2.17
N LEU A 371 4.53 0.40 -1.75
CA LEU A 371 5.75 -0.13 -2.35
C LEU A 371 5.91 -1.61 -1.97
N SER A 372 5.98 -2.48 -2.97
CA SER A 372 6.04 -3.93 -2.75
C SER A 372 7.33 -4.37 -2.06
N SER A 373 7.22 -5.39 -1.19
CA SER A 373 8.34 -6.06 -0.52
C SER A 373 9.30 -5.21 0.31
N ILE A 374 8.91 -4.01 0.70
CA ILE A 374 9.67 -3.20 1.66
C ILE A 374 8.84 -2.89 2.91
N ARG A 375 9.51 -2.56 4.01
CA ARG A 375 8.90 -1.98 5.20
C ARG A 375 9.47 -0.59 5.44
N PRO A 376 8.61 0.38 5.79
CA PRO A 376 9.09 1.68 6.24
C PRO A 376 9.80 1.53 7.59
N PRO A 377 10.58 2.54 8.02
CA PRO A 377 11.11 2.60 9.37
C PRO A 377 10.00 2.46 10.42
N ARG A 378 10.27 1.75 11.53
CA ARG A 378 9.35 1.54 12.66
C ARG A 378 10.14 1.46 13.95
N ILE A 379 9.49 1.69 15.09
CA ILE A 379 10.07 1.46 16.42
C ILE A 379 9.81 0.00 16.81
N GLU A 380 10.84 -0.75 17.20
CA GLU A 380 10.70 -2.16 17.60
C GLU A 380 9.84 -2.28 18.88
N GLY A 381 8.83 -3.16 18.88
CA GLY A 381 7.98 -3.47 20.04
C GLY A 381 6.47 -3.15 19.92
N GLU A 382 6.00 -2.62 18.78
CA GLU A 382 4.61 -2.16 18.59
C GLU A 382 3.52 -3.24 18.51
N SER A 383 3.82 -4.55 18.56
CA SER A 383 2.76 -5.58 18.54
C SER A 383 1.94 -5.66 19.84
N ASN A 384 2.25 -4.86 20.88
CA ASN A 384 1.60 -4.92 22.20
C ASN A 384 1.07 -3.56 22.72
N GLN A 385 0.88 -2.55 21.87
CA GLN A 385 0.51 -1.19 22.30
C GLN A 385 -0.98 -0.94 22.62
N GLU A 386 -1.80 -1.98 22.77
CA GLU A 386 -3.15 -1.79 23.34
C GLU A 386 -3.13 -1.50 24.86
N LYS A 387 -2.01 -1.68 25.55
CA LYS A 387 -1.93 -1.60 27.02
C LYS A 387 -1.35 -0.32 27.63
N ASN A 388 -1.00 0.71 26.85
CA ASN A 388 -0.40 1.94 27.41
C ASN A 388 -0.97 3.23 26.81
N LYS A 389 -2.30 3.38 26.86
CA LYS A 389 -3.02 4.58 26.37
C LYS A 389 -2.72 5.88 27.13
N ASP A 390 -2.06 5.82 28.29
CA ASP A 390 -1.90 6.99 29.16
C ASP A 390 -0.58 7.76 29.02
N LYS A 391 0.38 7.35 28.16
CA LYS A 391 1.72 7.99 28.14
C LYS A 391 2.16 8.83 26.95
N ASP A 392 1.49 8.91 25.80
CA ASP A 392 1.98 9.81 24.75
C ASP A 392 0.90 10.40 23.83
N LYS A 393 0.24 11.48 24.28
CA LYS A 393 -0.46 12.42 23.37
C LYS A 393 0.51 13.22 22.47
N ARG A 394 1.83 12.96 22.55
CA ARG A 394 2.87 13.76 21.89
C ARG A 394 3.63 13.03 20.77
N PHE A 395 3.39 11.74 20.58
CA PHE A 395 4.06 10.95 19.54
C PHE A 395 3.57 11.34 18.14
N ARG A 396 4.50 11.66 17.26
CA ARG A 396 4.31 12.07 15.86
C ARG A 396 5.16 11.17 14.96
N PRO A 397 4.55 10.16 14.31
CA PRO A 397 5.29 9.15 13.53
C PRO A 397 6.30 9.73 12.53
N LEU A 398 5.96 10.83 11.85
CA LEU A 398 6.83 11.45 10.84
C LEU A 398 8.16 11.96 11.42
N TYR A 399 8.18 12.44 12.67
CA TYR A 399 9.35 13.09 13.28
C TYR A 399 10.04 12.21 14.33
N ASP A 400 9.28 11.34 14.99
CA ASP A 400 9.76 10.56 16.13
C ASP A 400 10.24 9.16 15.75
N ILE A 401 9.81 8.62 14.61
CA ILE A 401 10.34 7.35 14.10
C ILE A 401 11.70 7.60 13.42
N PRO A 402 12.77 6.91 13.82
CA PRO A 402 14.09 7.02 13.20
C PRO A 402 14.04 6.92 11.67
N TYR A 403 14.67 7.87 10.97
CA TYR A 403 14.77 7.92 9.50
C TYR A 403 13.43 8.05 8.74
N MET A 404 12.28 8.20 9.41
CA MET A 404 10.98 8.35 8.75
C MET A 404 10.88 9.67 7.99
N PHE A 405 11.34 10.77 8.60
CA PHE A 405 11.36 12.09 7.97
C PHE A 405 12.19 12.07 6.69
N GLU A 406 13.40 11.49 6.74
CA GLU A 406 14.31 11.38 5.60
C GLU A 406 13.75 10.50 4.49
N ALA A 407 13.08 9.39 4.84
CA ALA A 407 12.42 8.52 3.89
C ALA A 407 11.27 9.23 3.17
N ARG A 408 10.41 9.92 3.93
CA ARG A 408 9.28 10.69 3.41
C ARG A 408 9.74 11.87 2.55
N GLU A 409 10.77 12.59 2.97
CA GLU A 409 11.35 13.70 2.20
C GLU A 409 12.03 13.23 0.92
N PHE A 410 12.72 12.08 0.95
CA PHE A 410 13.28 11.47 -0.24
C PHE A 410 12.20 11.15 -1.28
N LEU A 411 11.11 10.50 -0.86
CA LEU A 411 9.98 10.20 -1.73
C LEU A 411 9.32 11.48 -2.24
N ARG A 412 9.01 12.44 -1.35
CA ARG A 412 8.36 13.70 -1.69
C ARG A 412 9.12 14.44 -2.77
N LYS A 413 10.41 14.74 -2.53
CA LYS A 413 11.25 15.49 -3.48
C LYS A 413 11.39 14.80 -4.82
N LYS A 414 11.36 13.46 -4.83
CA LYS A 414 11.53 12.67 -6.08
C LYS A 414 10.22 12.48 -6.85
N LEU A 415 9.08 12.41 -6.17
CA LEU A 415 7.83 11.92 -6.75
C LEU A 415 6.70 12.94 -6.81
N ILE A 416 6.60 13.88 -5.88
CA ILE A 416 5.39 14.72 -5.75
C ILE A 416 5.11 15.47 -7.06
N GLY A 417 3.86 15.36 -7.55
CA GLY A 417 3.43 15.97 -8.81
C GLY A 417 3.96 15.32 -10.10
N LYS A 418 4.85 14.32 -10.01
CA LYS A 418 5.42 13.62 -11.17
C LYS A 418 4.54 12.44 -11.62
N LYS A 419 4.66 12.08 -12.89
CA LYS A 419 4.07 10.83 -13.43
C LYS A 419 5.01 9.66 -13.16
N VAL A 420 4.46 8.57 -12.65
CA VAL A 420 5.18 7.33 -12.34
C VAL A 420 4.54 6.15 -13.05
N ASN A 421 5.35 5.14 -13.36
CA ASN A 421 4.87 3.87 -13.87
C ASN A 421 4.65 2.92 -12.68
N VAL A 422 3.45 2.39 -12.56
CA VAL A 422 3.04 1.48 -11.48
C VAL A 422 2.78 0.11 -12.07
N THR A 423 3.43 -0.91 -11.51
CA THR A 423 3.19 -2.32 -11.82
C THR A 423 2.75 -3.04 -10.56
N VAL A 424 1.48 -3.42 -10.48
CA VAL A 424 0.93 -4.13 -9.32
C VAL A 424 1.54 -5.53 -9.26
N ASP A 425 2.17 -5.85 -8.12
CA ASP A 425 2.83 -7.14 -7.89
C ASP A 425 1.89 -8.11 -7.18
N TYR A 426 1.15 -7.63 -6.17
CA TYR A 426 0.15 -8.41 -5.43
C TYR A 426 -0.80 -7.48 -4.66
N ILE A 427 -1.97 -8.00 -4.30
CA ILE A 427 -2.91 -7.33 -3.40
C ILE A 427 -2.97 -8.14 -2.11
N ARG A 428 -2.71 -7.48 -0.97
CA ARG A 428 -2.92 -8.07 0.34
C ARG A 428 -4.35 -7.78 0.78
N ALA A 429 -5.15 -8.83 0.90
CA ALA A 429 -6.55 -8.73 1.30
C ALA A 429 -6.70 -8.06 2.68
N ALA A 430 -7.82 -7.37 2.88
CA ALA A 430 -8.18 -6.80 4.17
C ALA A 430 -8.31 -7.92 5.22
N THR A 431 -7.83 -7.67 6.44
CA THR A 431 -8.00 -8.61 7.56
C THR A 431 -9.19 -8.16 8.39
N ALA A 432 -10.13 -9.08 8.66
CA ALA A 432 -11.29 -8.81 9.49
C ALA A 432 -10.85 -8.37 10.89
N ALA A 433 -11.56 -7.40 11.48
CA ALA A 433 -11.34 -7.02 12.87
C ALA A 433 -11.69 -8.20 13.79
N THR A 434 -10.80 -8.49 14.74
CA THR A 434 -11.00 -9.55 15.74
C THR A 434 -12.23 -9.31 16.63
N ASP A 435 -12.77 -8.08 16.67
CA ASP A 435 -13.84 -7.67 17.60
C ASP A 435 -15.15 -7.18 16.93
N GLY A 436 -15.47 -7.61 15.71
CA GLY A 436 -16.79 -7.35 15.10
C GLY A 436 -17.11 -5.88 14.78
N GLY A 437 -16.12 -4.98 14.83
CA GLY A 437 -16.26 -3.61 14.34
C GLY A 437 -16.34 -3.54 12.82
N SER A 438 -17.09 -2.54 12.30
CA SER A 438 -17.26 -2.28 10.87
C SER A 438 -16.00 -1.78 10.14
N ILE A 439 -14.86 -1.68 10.84
CA ILE A 439 -13.58 -1.18 10.33
C ILE A 439 -12.58 -2.35 10.33
N PRO A 440 -12.02 -2.76 9.18
CA PRO A 440 -11.06 -3.86 9.13
C PRO A 440 -9.80 -3.55 9.95
N ALA A 441 -9.25 -4.55 10.66
CA ALA A 441 -8.02 -4.39 11.44
C ALA A 441 -6.83 -3.97 10.55
N PHE A 442 -6.80 -4.45 9.30
CA PHE A 442 -5.93 -3.93 8.26
C PHE A 442 -6.70 -3.77 6.96
N PRO A 443 -6.70 -2.58 6.34
CA PRO A 443 -7.33 -2.38 5.04
C PRO A 443 -6.59 -3.15 3.95
N GLU A 444 -7.29 -3.40 2.84
CA GLU A 444 -6.67 -3.96 1.64
C GLU A 444 -5.49 -3.09 1.20
N ARG A 445 -4.38 -3.72 0.81
CA ARG A 445 -3.18 -3.02 0.32
C ARG A 445 -2.81 -3.50 -1.07
N THR A 446 -2.91 -2.59 -2.04
CA THR A 446 -2.33 -2.77 -3.36
C THR A 446 -0.82 -2.53 -3.27
N CYS A 447 -0.02 -3.59 -3.42
CA CYS A 447 1.44 -3.54 -3.37
C CYS A 447 2.00 -3.59 -4.79
N ALA A 448 2.80 -2.59 -5.15
CA ALA A 448 3.29 -2.41 -6.51
C ALA A 448 4.76 -1.99 -6.56
N THR A 449 5.39 -2.31 -7.69
CA THR A 449 6.66 -1.73 -8.09
C THR A 449 6.38 -0.38 -8.75
N VAL A 450 6.99 0.68 -8.22
CA VAL A 450 6.85 2.05 -8.74
C VAL A 450 8.18 2.50 -9.33
N THR A 451 8.15 2.95 -10.59
CA THR A 451 9.35 3.39 -11.32
C THR A 451 9.17 4.79 -11.93
N ILE A 452 10.27 5.55 -11.99
CA ILE A 452 10.34 6.86 -12.66
C ILE A 452 11.73 7.05 -13.28
N GLY A 453 11.79 7.38 -14.57
CA GLY A 453 13.06 7.53 -15.29
C GLY A 453 13.96 6.29 -15.22
N GLY A 454 13.37 5.10 -15.22
CA GLY A 454 14.09 3.82 -15.07
C GLY A 454 14.53 3.48 -13.65
N ILE A 455 14.26 4.32 -12.65
CA ILE A 455 14.65 4.08 -11.25
C ILE A 455 13.50 3.40 -10.50
N ASN A 456 13.75 2.25 -9.89
CA ASN A 456 12.86 1.61 -8.93
C ASN A 456 12.90 2.35 -7.59
N ILE A 457 11.75 2.86 -7.15
CA ILE A 457 11.64 3.69 -5.94
C ILE A 457 11.89 2.88 -4.67
N ALA A 458 11.38 1.65 -4.61
CA ALA A 458 11.60 0.77 -3.47
C ALA A 458 13.08 0.41 -3.34
N GLU A 459 13.75 0.10 -4.46
CA GLU A 459 15.20 -0.16 -4.48
C GLU A 459 16.00 1.06 -4.02
N ALA A 460 15.62 2.26 -4.49
CA ALA A 460 16.31 3.49 -4.13
C ALA A 460 16.21 3.80 -2.63
N LEU A 461 15.04 3.61 -2.01
CA LEU A 461 14.84 3.73 -0.56
C LEU A 461 15.72 2.74 0.21
N VAL A 462 15.66 1.46 -0.17
CA VAL A 462 16.41 0.37 0.48
C VAL A 462 17.92 0.62 0.37
N SER A 463 18.42 1.04 -0.80
CA SER A 463 19.85 1.33 -1.02
C SER A 463 20.41 2.46 -0.14
N LYS A 464 19.53 3.33 0.37
CA LYS A 464 19.85 4.42 1.29
C LYS A 464 19.63 4.04 2.76
N GLY A 465 19.14 2.82 3.03
CA GLY A 465 18.75 2.38 4.36
C GLY A 465 17.53 3.11 4.92
N LEU A 466 16.68 3.66 4.05
CA LEU A 466 15.44 4.38 4.42
C LEU A 466 14.21 3.46 4.44
N ALA A 467 14.40 2.19 4.09
CA ALA A 467 13.43 1.10 4.20
C ALA A 467 14.20 -0.22 4.33
N THR A 468 13.53 -1.26 4.83
CA THR A 468 14.09 -2.63 4.93
C THR A 468 13.32 -3.59 4.03
N VAL A 469 13.95 -4.68 3.59
CA VAL A 469 13.31 -5.64 2.70
C VAL A 469 12.50 -6.66 3.51
N ILE A 470 11.27 -6.92 3.08
CA ILE A 470 10.44 -7.97 3.67
C ILE A 470 11.05 -9.32 3.35
N ARG A 471 11.34 -10.13 4.37
CA ARG A 471 11.75 -11.52 4.17
C ARG A 471 10.50 -12.41 4.07
N TYR A 472 10.42 -13.17 2.99
CA TYR A 472 9.32 -14.07 2.68
C TYR A 472 9.69 -15.52 2.97
N ARG A 473 8.67 -16.36 3.18
CA ARG A 473 8.86 -17.82 3.16
C ARG A 473 9.12 -18.27 1.72
N GLN A 474 9.77 -19.41 1.54
CA GLN A 474 10.21 -19.90 0.22
C GLN A 474 9.08 -20.11 -0.80
N ASP A 475 7.83 -20.23 -0.34
CA ASP A 475 6.65 -20.51 -1.17
C ASP A 475 5.73 -19.28 -1.32
N ASP A 476 6.10 -18.12 -0.77
CA ASP A 476 5.28 -16.92 -0.82
C ASP A 476 5.58 -16.11 -2.07
N ASP A 477 4.68 -16.20 -3.05
CA ASP A 477 4.75 -15.46 -4.31
C ASP A 477 4.15 -14.04 -4.21
N GLN A 478 3.62 -13.62 -3.06
CA GLN A 478 3.13 -12.25 -2.82
C GLN A 478 4.30 -11.29 -2.52
N ARG A 479 5.21 -11.17 -3.49
CA ARG A 479 6.40 -10.33 -3.42
C ARG A 479 6.61 -9.52 -4.69
N SER A 480 7.49 -8.53 -4.62
CA SER A 480 7.89 -7.68 -5.73
C SER A 480 8.44 -8.52 -6.88
N SER A 481 8.10 -8.14 -8.10
CA SER A 481 8.74 -8.66 -9.32
C SER A 481 10.24 -8.36 -9.41
N HIS A 482 10.75 -7.44 -8.59
CA HIS A 482 12.15 -7.00 -8.54
C HIS A 482 12.82 -7.34 -7.19
N TYR A 483 12.36 -8.39 -6.51
CA TYR A 483 12.79 -8.74 -5.15
C TYR A 483 14.32 -8.94 -4.98
N ASP A 484 14.99 -9.52 -5.98
CA ASP A 484 16.45 -9.72 -5.93
C ASP A 484 17.22 -8.39 -5.95
N GLU A 485 16.74 -7.40 -6.70
CA GLU A 485 17.32 -6.04 -6.74
C GLU A 485 17.18 -5.37 -5.38
N LEU A 486 16.04 -5.56 -4.70
CA LEU A 486 15.82 -5.07 -3.34
C LEU A 486 16.80 -5.70 -2.35
N LEU A 487 16.99 -7.03 -2.39
CA LEU A 487 17.96 -7.72 -1.54
C LEU A 487 19.39 -7.24 -1.79
N ALA A 488 19.77 -7.04 -3.06
CA ALA A 488 21.07 -6.50 -3.42
C ALA A 488 21.24 -5.06 -2.92
N ALA A 489 20.19 -4.23 -3.01
CA ALA A 489 20.18 -2.88 -2.46
C ALA A 489 20.34 -2.87 -0.93
N GLU A 490 19.68 -3.79 -0.23
CA GLU A 490 19.79 -3.92 1.23
C GLU A 490 21.20 -4.33 1.63
N ALA A 491 21.80 -5.30 0.92
CA ALA A 491 23.18 -5.70 1.14
C ALA A 491 24.16 -4.52 0.95
N ARG A 492 23.93 -3.66 -0.06
CA ARG A 492 24.71 -2.42 -0.26
C ARG A 492 24.50 -1.42 0.89
N ALA A 493 23.29 -1.28 1.40
CA ALA A 493 22.98 -0.37 2.50
C ALA A 493 23.62 -0.82 3.82
N ILE A 494 23.57 -2.14 4.10
CA ILE A 494 24.24 -2.77 5.24
C ILE A 494 25.76 -2.60 5.13
N LYS A 495 26.35 -2.97 3.99
CA LYS A 495 27.80 -2.88 3.76
C LYS A 495 28.34 -1.46 3.96
N ASN A 496 27.56 -0.46 3.51
CA ASN A 496 27.93 0.95 3.63
C ASN A 496 27.39 1.62 4.90
N ALA A 497 26.77 0.88 5.81
CA ALA A 497 26.19 1.38 7.07
C ALA A 497 25.32 2.64 6.87
N LYS A 498 24.33 2.58 5.98
CA LYS A 498 23.43 3.70 5.64
C LYS A 498 22.10 3.62 6.37
N GLY A 499 21.53 4.77 6.73
CA GLY A 499 20.19 4.89 7.31
C GLY A 499 19.98 3.98 8.52
N LEU A 500 18.95 3.14 8.48
CA LEU A 500 18.64 2.13 9.51
C LEU A 500 19.77 1.14 9.79
N HIS A 501 20.73 0.95 8.87
CA HIS A 501 21.90 0.10 9.06
C HIS A 501 23.14 0.87 9.52
N SER A 502 23.04 2.19 9.71
CA SER A 502 24.09 3.01 10.27
C SER A 502 24.28 2.71 11.75
N LYS A 503 25.53 2.72 12.20
CA LYS A 503 25.89 2.69 13.63
C LYS A 503 26.09 4.10 14.21
N LYS A 504 25.90 5.14 13.40
CA LYS A 504 25.96 6.54 13.86
C LYS A 504 24.70 6.89 14.64
N GLU A 505 24.79 7.96 15.43
CA GLU A 505 23.67 8.50 16.17
C GLU A 505 22.47 8.78 15.23
N VAL A 506 21.28 8.41 15.70
CA VAL A 506 20.04 8.54 14.94
C VAL A 506 19.67 10.04 14.84
N PRO A 507 19.33 10.56 13.65
CA PRO A 507 18.88 11.94 13.51
C PRO A 507 17.59 12.21 14.31
N ILE A 508 17.62 13.24 15.16
CA ILE A 508 16.48 13.67 15.99
C ILE A 508 15.85 14.92 15.38
N HIS A 509 14.56 14.88 15.07
CA HIS A 509 13.83 15.99 14.47
C HIS A 509 12.96 16.70 15.53
N ARG A 510 13.46 17.82 16.06
CA ARG A 510 12.73 18.64 17.03
C ARG A 510 11.85 19.67 16.32
N VAL A 511 10.66 19.25 15.89
CA VAL A 511 9.71 20.16 15.23
C VAL A 511 8.71 20.74 16.23
N ALA A 512 8.67 22.06 16.38
CA ALA A 512 7.65 22.73 17.18
C ALA A 512 6.31 22.73 16.44
N ASP A 513 5.18 22.50 17.12
CA ASP A 513 3.86 22.71 16.52
C ASP A 513 3.22 23.92 17.20
N ILE A 514 2.94 24.96 16.42
CA ILE A 514 2.28 26.19 16.90
C ILE A 514 0.91 26.38 16.22
N SER A 515 0.45 25.39 15.45
CA SER A 515 -0.86 25.40 14.79
C SER A 515 -1.99 25.54 15.81
N GLY A 516 -2.77 26.63 15.70
CA GLY A 516 -3.94 26.86 16.55
C GLY A 516 -3.60 27.32 17.99
N GLU A 517 -2.33 27.62 18.27
CA GLU A 517 -1.90 28.12 19.58
C GLU A 517 -1.70 29.65 19.57
N THR A 518 -2.75 30.40 19.89
CA THR A 518 -2.78 31.87 19.78
C THR A 518 -1.61 32.57 20.51
N GLN A 519 -1.22 32.10 21.70
CA GLN A 519 -0.11 32.67 22.49
C GLN A 519 1.23 32.54 21.75
N LYS A 520 1.55 31.34 21.26
CA LYS A 520 2.79 31.10 20.51
C LYS A 520 2.76 31.80 19.16
N ALA A 521 1.63 31.76 18.44
CA ALA A 521 1.49 32.43 17.16
C ALA A 521 1.77 33.95 17.27
N LYS A 522 1.30 34.61 18.33
CA LYS A 522 1.62 36.03 18.62
C LYS A 522 3.11 36.29 18.80
N GLN A 523 3.84 35.35 19.42
CA GLN A 523 5.29 35.48 19.61
C GLN A 523 6.04 35.37 18.28
N PHE A 524 5.60 34.49 17.38
CA PHE A 524 6.24 34.26 16.08
C PHE A 524 5.85 35.28 15.01
N LEU A 525 4.67 35.90 15.11
CA LEU A 525 4.13 36.81 14.09
C LEU A 525 5.12 37.91 13.65
N PRO A 526 5.77 38.68 14.56
CA PRO A 526 6.67 39.74 14.13
C PRO A 526 7.90 39.23 13.38
N PHE A 527 8.36 38.01 13.68
CA PHE A 527 9.49 37.39 13.01
C PHE A 527 9.12 36.96 11.60
N LEU A 528 7.96 36.31 11.44
CA LEU A 528 7.47 35.85 10.14
C LEU A 528 7.11 37.03 9.21
N GLN A 529 6.56 38.12 9.75
CA GLN A 529 6.32 39.35 8.99
C GLN A 529 7.63 39.97 8.47
N ARG A 530 8.66 40.06 9.32
CA ARG A 530 9.96 40.63 8.93
C ARG A 530 10.77 39.74 7.99
N ALA A 531 10.54 38.43 8.04
CA ALA A 531 11.21 37.48 7.14
C ALA A 531 10.76 37.65 5.68
N GLY A 532 9.60 38.26 5.43
CA GLY A 532 9.03 38.40 4.09
C GLY A 532 8.69 37.02 3.52
N ARG A 533 9.20 36.71 2.32
CA ARG A 533 9.02 35.39 1.70
C ARG A 533 9.81 34.32 2.43
N SER A 534 9.09 33.41 3.07
CA SER A 534 9.63 32.29 3.81
C SER A 534 9.34 30.98 3.09
N GLU A 535 10.34 30.11 2.97
CA GLU A 535 10.16 28.77 2.40
C GLU A 535 9.35 27.90 3.35
N ALA A 536 8.40 27.16 2.79
CA ALA A 536 7.56 26.23 3.54
C ALA A 536 7.25 24.97 2.73
N VAL A 537 6.86 23.90 3.42
CA VAL A 537 6.31 22.68 2.81
C VAL A 537 4.86 22.54 3.26
N VAL A 538 3.94 22.34 2.31
CA VAL A 538 2.54 22.11 2.65
C VAL A 538 2.36 20.69 3.19
N GLU A 539 2.19 20.56 4.50
CA GLU A 539 1.99 19.28 5.18
C GLU A 539 0.55 18.78 5.04
N TYR A 540 -0.42 19.70 5.06
CA TYR A 540 -1.84 19.36 5.01
C TYR A 540 -2.68 20.48 4.41
N VAL A 541 -3.81 20.13 3.79
CA VAL A 541 -4.81 21.07 3.27
C VAL A 541 -6.15 20.77 3.94
N PHE A 542 -6.60 21.68 4.81
CA PHE A 542 -7.86 21.55 5.54
C PHE A 542 -9.06 21.94 4.67
N SER A 543 -8.90 22.99 3.85
CA SER A 543 -9.90 23.49 2.90
C SER A 543 -9.18 24.20 1.74
N GLY A 544 -9.92 24.73 0.76
CA GLY A 544 -9.35 25.50 -0.34
C GLY A 544 -8.41 26.64 0.11
N SER A 545 -8.69 27.30 1.24
CA SER A 545 -7.91 28.44 1.75
C SER A 545 -7.19 28.23 3.08
N ARG A 546 -7.27 27.04 3.70
CA ARG A 546 -6.63 26.76 5.01
C ARG A 546 -5.68 25.58 4.93
N LEU A 547 -4.42 25.82 5.28
CA LEU A 547 -3.31 24.87 5.11
C LEU A 547 -2.52 24.69 6.41
N LYS A 548 -1.86 23.54 6.57
CA LYS A 548 -0.79 23.33 7.56
C LYS A 548 0.54 23.34 6.84
N LEU A 549 1.46 24.18 7.30
CA LEU A 549 2.76 24.38 6.68
C LEU A 549 3.87 24.00 7.66
N TYR A 550 4.89 23.31 7.16
CA TYR A 550 6.16 23.13 7.84
C TYR A 550 7.15 24.19 7.36
N MET A 551 7.69 24.96 8.29
CA MET A 551 8.69 26.01 8.06
C MET A 551 10.08 25.43 8.35
N PRO A 552 10.90 25.09 7.34
CA PRO A 552 12.17 24.39 7.57
C PRO A 552 13.21 25.22 8.33
N LYS A 553 13.24 26.54 8.10
CA LYS A 553 14.20 27.45 8.74
C LYS A 553 13.92 27.59 10.24
N GLU A 554 12.66 27.71 10.62
CA GLU A 554 12.20 27.86 12.01
C GLU A 554 11.93 26.50 12.68
N THR A 555 11.98 25.40 11.93
CA THR A 555 11.66 24.04 12.38
C THR A 555 10.31 23.95 13.09
N CYS A 556 9.29 24.61 12.54
CA CYS A 556 7.96 24.68 13.15
C CYS A 556 6.81 24.40 12.18
N LEU A 557 5.68 23.97 12.73
CA LEU A 557 4.43 23.80 12.02
C LEU A 557 3.48 24.95 12.34
N ILE A 558 2.91 25.55 11.30
CA ILE A 558 1.97 26.66 11.41
C ILE A 558 0.67 26.34 10.67
N THR A 559 -0.43 26.91 11.13
CA THR A 559 -1.67 26.95 10.34
C THR A 559 -1.73 28.26 9.57
N PHE A 560 -2.02 28.18 8.27
CA PHE A 560 -1.98 29.30 7.35
C PHE A 560 -3.33 29.46 6.63
N LEU A 561 -3.80 30.70 6.53
CA LEU A 561 -4.99 31.13 5.82
C LEU A 561 -4.58 32.04 4.67
N LEU A 562 -5.17 31.81 3.50
CA LEU A 562 -4.95 32.65 2.33
C LEU A 562 -5.57 34.04 2.51
N ALA A 563 -4.77 35.07 2.27
CA ALA A 563 -5.18 36.46 2.32
C ALA A 563 -5.96 36.87 1.07
N GLY A 564 -6.79 37.91 1.23
CA GLY A 564 -7.44 38.63 0.14
C GLY A 564 -8.61 37.92 -0.55
N ILE A 565 -9.05 36.76 -0.06
CA ILE A 565 -10.12 35.97 -0.67
C ILE A 565 -11.12 35.41 0.33
N GLU A 566 -12.34 35.16 -0.14
CA GLU A 566 -13.34 34.34 0.52
C GLU A 566 -13.50 33.02 -0.26
N CYS A 567 -13.07 31.93 0.37
CA CYS A 567 -13.16 30.58 -0.20
C CYS A 567 -14.39 29.85 0.34
N PRO A 568 -15.14 29.11 -0.50
CA PRO A 568 -16.30 28.35 -0.06
C PRO A 568 -15.98 27.40 1.08
N ARG A 569 -16.82 27.40 2.11
CA ARG A 569 -16.67 26.60 3.33
C ARG A 569 -17.26 25.22 3.14
N GLY A 570 -16.49 24.18 3.51
CA GLY A 570 -16.99 22.82 3.57
C GLY A 570 -18.01 22.63 4.69
N SER A 571 -18.72 21.50 4.69
CA SER A 571 -19.72 21.20 5.70
C SER A 571 -19.11 21.21 7.10
N ARG A 572 -19.85 21.78 8.05
CA ARG A 572 -19.40 21.88 9.44
C ARG A 572 -20.49 21.35 10.34
N SER A 573 -20.18 20.28 11.07
CA SER A 573 -21.01 19.87 12.19
C SER A 573 -20.84 20.90 13.31
N THR A 574 -21.87 21.70 13.52
CA THR A 574 -21.95 22.64 14.64
C THR A 574 -22.96 22.11 15.65
N PRO A 575 -22.89 22.51 16.93
CA PRO A 575 -23.86 22.08 17.94
C PRO A 575 -25.32 22.46 17.62
N GLY A 576 -25.57 23.37 16.66
CA GLY A 576 -26.90 23.76 16.16
C GLY A 576 -27.33 23.07 14.86
N GLY A 577 -26.62 22.00 14.45
CA GLY A 577 -26.90 21.26 13.22
C GLY A 577 -25.71 21.21 12.26
N VAL A 578 -25.86 20.44 11.18
CA VAL A 578 -24.89 20.40 10.09
C VAL A 578 -25.09 21.63 9.22
N GLN A 579 -24.12 22.54 9.27
CA GLN A 579 -24.05 23.63 8.31
C GLN A 579 -23.64 23.01 6.97
N GLU A 580 -24.53 23.09 5.99
CA GLU A 580 -24.29 22.51 4.66
C GLU A 580 -23.06 23.15 4.01
N ALA A 581 -22.37 22.36 3.20
CA ALA A 581 -21.20 22.82 2.47
C ALA A 581 -21.63 23.90 1.47
N GLU A 582 -20.91 25.02 1.44
CA GLU A 582 -21.10 26.02 0.39
C GLU A 582 -20.75 25.39 -0.97
N PRO A 583 -21.47 25.75 -2.05
CA PRO A 583 -21.19 25.21 -3.38
C PRO A 583 -19.71 25.31 -3.76
N PHE A 584 -19.19 24.25 -4.38
CA PHE A 584 -17.81 24.15 -4.87
C PHE A 584 -16.70 24.13 -3.79
N SER A 585 -17.03 24.00 -2.50
CA SER A 585 -16.04 23.90 -1.40
C SER A 585 -15.13 22.67 -1.50
N ASP A 586 -15.67 21.52 -1.88
CA ASP A 586 -14.87 20.30 -2.12
C ASP A 586 -13.96 20.45 -3.35
N GLU A 587 -14.45 21.11 -4.41
CA GLU A 587 -13.65 21.37 -5.61
C GLU A 587 -12.52 22.35 -5.33
N ALA A 588 -12.77 23.40 -4.53
CA ALA A 588 -11.74 24.33 -4.07
C ALA A 588 -10.67 23.62 -3.22
N THR A 589 -11.10 22.72 -2.33
CA THR A 589 -10.18 21.92 -1.51
C THR A 589 -9.36 20.96 -2.36
N LEU A 590 -9.97 20.31 -3.35
CA LEU A 590 -9.29 19.41 -4.27
C LEU A 590 -8.28 20.20 -5.12
N PHE A 591 -8.66 21.33 -5.69
CA PHE A 591 -7.78 22.21 -6.46
C PHE A 591 -6.52 22.58 -5.67
N THR A 592 -6.70 23.06 -4.44
CA THR A 592 -5.57 23.39 -3.55
C THR A 592 -4.71 22.15 -3.23
N LYS A 593 -5.31 20.99 -2.96
CA LYS A 593 -4.56 19.74 -2.76
C LYS A 593 -3.74 19.38 -3.99
N GLU A 594 -4.31 19.40 -5.19
CA GLU A 594 -3.60 19.02 -6.42
C GLU A 594 -2.45 19.98 -6.75
N LEU A 595 -2.62 21.26 -6.42
CA LEU A 595 -1.68 22.30 -6.74
C LEU A 595 -0.52 22.40 -5.74
N VAL A 596 -0.77 22.28 -4.42
CA VAL A 596 0.27 22.61 -3.42
C VAL A 596 0.57 21.53 -2.39
N LEU A 597 -0.25 20.47 -2.23
CA LEU A 597 0.00 19.45 -1.20
C LEU A 597 1.41 18.85 -1.33
N GLN A 598 2.17 18.89 -0.23
CA GLN A 598 3.56 18.43 -0.11
C GLN A 598 4.56 19.07 -1.11
N ARG A 599 4.20 20.20 -1.73
CA ARG A 599 5.13 21.00 -2.51
C ARG A 599 5.88 21.99 -1.61
N GLU A 600 7.06 22.36 -2.08
CA GLU A 600 7.80 23.51 -1.55
C GLU A 600 7.13 24.78 -2.09
N VAL A 601 6.81 25.70 -1.18
CA VAL A 601 6.09 26.93 -1.46
C VAL A 601 6.80 28.09 -0.76
N GLU A 602 6.53 29.30 -1.20
CA GLU A 602 6.96 30.53 -0.51
C GLU A 602 5.74 31.19 0.13
N VAL A 603 5.81 31.55 1.40
CA VAL A 603 4.73 32.24 2.10
C VAL A 603 5.16 33.59 2.65
N GLU A 604 4.26 34.57 2.55
CA GLU A 604 4.39 35.91 3.11
C GLU A 604 3.32 36.06 4.20
N VAL A 605 3.73 36.19 5.47
CA VAL A 605 2.80 36.34 6.59
C VAL A 605 2.48 37.82 6.80
N GLU A 606 1.20 38.19 6.71
CA GLU A 606 0.75 39.56 6.92
C GLU A 606 0.19 39.78 8.32
N SER A 607 -0.63 38.85 8.81
CA SER A 607 -1.31 38.99 10.09
C SER A 607 -1.67 37.61 10.69
N MET A 608 -2.50 37.59 11.73
CA MET A 608 -3.04 36.36 12.29
C MET A 608 -4.48 36.57 12.77
N ASP A 609 -5.29 35.50 12.76
CA ASP A 609 -6.62 35.52 13.35
C ASP A 609 -6.62 35.25 14.87
N LYS A 610 -7.81 35.31 15.49
CA LYS A 610 -7.98 35.05 16.93
C LYS A 610 -7.67 33.60 17.33
N ALA A 611 -7.76 32.67 16.39
CA ALA A 611 -7.53 31.25 16.59
C ALA A 611 -6.06 30.84 16.39
N GLY A 612 -5.16 31.80 16.15
CA GLY A 612 -3.74 31.52 15.97
C GLY A 612 -3.38 31.04 14.56
N ASN A 613 -4.24 31.22 13.57
CA ASN A 613 -3.91 30.95 12.17
C ASN A 613 -3.24 32.20 11.58
N PHE A 614 -2.07 32.03 10.96
CA PHE A 614 -1.42 33.10 10.22
C PHE A 614 -2.16 33.37 8.92
N ILE A 615 -2.28 34.64 8.54
CA ILE A 615 -2.95 35.07 7.31
C ILE A 615 -1.89 35.65 6.38
N GLY A 616 -1.90 35.26 5.11
CA GLY A 616 -0.90 35.73 4.17
C GLY A 616 -1.03 35.17 2.75
N TRP A 617 0.01 35.40 1.96
CA TRP A 617 0.08 34.98 0.55
C TRP A 617 0.94 33.74 0.39
N LEU A 618 0.49 32.79 -0.43
CA LEU A 618 1.24 31.56 -0.74
C LEU A 618 1.56 31.53 -2.23
N HIS A 619 2.82 31.27 -2.55
CA HIS A 619 3.33 31.20 -3.91
C HIS A 619 3.90 29.81 -4.21
N ILE A 620 3.59 29.28 -5.39
CA ILE A 620 4.11 28.03 -5.93
C ILE A 620 4.52 28.26 -7.38
N ASP A 621 5.78 28.01 -7.74
CA ASP A 621 6.27 28.15 -9.12
C ASP A 621 5.92 29.51 -9.77
N GLY A 622 5.95 30.60 -9.00
CA GLY A 622 5.60 31.95 -9.44
C GLY A 622 4.10 32.27 -9.47
N VAL A 623 3.23 31.30 -9.17
CA VAL A 623 1.78 31.46 -9.10
C VAL A 623 1.35 31.75 -7.66
N ASN A 624 0.56 32.82 -7.46
CA ASN A 624 -0.07 33.12 -6.18
C ASN A 624 -1.35 32.29 -6.03
N LEU A 625 -1.46 31.49 -4.96
CA LEU A 625 -2.58 30.57 -4.76
C LEU A 625 -3.93 31.27 -4.56
N SER A 626 -3.96 32.46 -3.93
CA SER A 626 -5.19 33.25 -3.80
C SER A 626 -5.69 33.69 -5.17
N VAL A 627 -4.78 34.14 -6.03
CA VAL A 627 -5.10 34.52 -7.42
C VAL A 627 -5.60 33.31 -8.21
N ALA A 628 -4.91 32.18 -8.13
CA ALA A 628 -5.30 30.97 -8.86
C ALA A 628 -6.70 30.46 -8.47
N LEU A 629 -7.06 30.51 -7.19
CA LEU A 629 -8.41 30.15 -6.73
C LEU A 629 -9.49 31.07 -7.30
N VAL A 630 -9.22 32.37 -7.35
CA VAL A 630 -10.15 33.36 -7.94
C VAL A 630 -10.26 33.16 -9.45
N GLU A 631 -9.13 33.04 -10.16
CA GLU A 631 -9.09 32.80 -11.60
C GLU A 631 -9.83 31.53 -12.01
N HIS A 632 -9.80 30.47 -11.19
CA HIS A 632 -10.53 29.23 -11.44
C HIS A 632 -12.00 29.22 -10.97
N ALA A 633 -12.55 30.38 -10.58
CA ALA A 633 -13.91 30.53 -10.06
C ALA A 633 -14.18 29.67 -8.81
N LEU A 634 -13.17 29.51 -7.94
CA LEU A 634 -13.23 28.70 -6.71
C LEU A 634 -13.12 29.57 -5.45
N SER A 635 -12.97 30.88 -5.57
CA SER A 635 -13.02 31.85 -4.47
C SER A 635 -13.40 33.25 -4.99
N LYS A 636 -13.86 34.13 -4.09
CA LYS A 636 -14.16 35.53 -4.37
C LYS A 636 -13.11 36.46 -3.75
N VAL A 637 -12.96 37.66 -4.28
CA VAL A 637 -12.07 38.68 -3.71
C VAL A 637 -12.69 39.23 -2.44
N HIS A 638 -11.91 39.30 -1.37
CA HIS A 638 -12.31 39.89 -0.10
C HIS A 638 -11.82 41.33 0.01
N PHE A 639 -12.54 42.21 0.69
CA PHE A 639 -12.18 43.63 0.85
C PHE A 639 -10.79 43.85 1.48
N THR A 640 -10.27 42.88 2.23
CA THR A 640 -8.90 42.95 2.79
C THR A 640 -7.82 42.97 1.71
N ALA A 641 -8.13 42.56 0.47
CA ALA A 641 -7.22 42.63 -0.65
C ALA A 641 -6.94 44.07 -1.13
N GLU A 642 -7.79 45.06 -0.85
CA GLU A 642 -7.68 46.43 -1.40
C GLU A 642 -6.33 47.11 -1.12
N ARG A 643 -5.73 46.79 0.03
CA ARG A 643 -4.43 47.35 0.46
C ARG A 643 -3.23 46.50 0.03
N SER A 644 -3.48 45.39 -0.66
CA SER A 644 -2.44 44.45 -1.09
C SER A 644 -1.89 44.81 -2.48
N PRO A 645 -0.60 44.55 -2.74
CA PRO A 645 -0.04 44.67 -4.10
C PRO A 645 -0.71 43.73 -5.11
N TYR A 646 -1.40 42.67 -4.66
CA TYR A 646 -2.06 41.70 -5.51
C TYR A 646 -3.51 42.07 -5.88
N TYR A 647 -4.04 43.20 -5.38
CA TYR A 647 -5.44 43.60 -5.57
C TYR A 647 -5.86 43.66 -7.05
N LYS A 648 -5.04 44.32 -7.88
CA LYS A 648 -5.34 44.49 -9.31
C LYS A 648 -5.41 43.14 -10.04
N THR A 649 -4.52 42.21 -9.70
CA THR A 649 -4.49 40.87 -10.28
C THR A 649 -5.69 40.04 -9.82
N LEU A 650 -6.04 40.12 -8.53
CA LEU A 650 -7.23 39.47 -7.98
C LEU A 650 -8.51 39.94 -8.65
N LEU A 651 -8.70 41.26 -8.81
CA LEU A 651 -9.86 41.82 -9.51
C LEU A 651 -9.91 41.38 -10.97
N SER A 652 -8.77 41.40 -11.67
CA SER A 652 -8.71 40.94 -13.05
C SER A 652 -9.07 39.46 -13.19
N GLY A 653 -8.62 38.63 -12.25
CA GLY A 653 -8.97 37.20 -12.21
C GLY A 653 -10.44 36.97 -11.90
N GLU A 654 -11.01 37.76 -10.98
CA GLU A 654 -12.42 37.67 -10.60
C GLU A 654 -13.33 38.07 -11.75
N GLU A 655 -13.02 39.18 -12.42
CA GLU A 655 -13.76 39.67 -13.58
C GLU A 655 -13.75 38.64 -14.71
N ALA A 656 -12.59 38.06 -15.01
CA ALA A 656 -12.49 36.99 -16.01
C ALA A 656 -13.29 35.73 -15.61
N ALA A 657 -13.29 35.36 -14.31
CA ALA A 657 -14.06 34.23 -13.80
C ALA A 657 -15.57 34.48 -13.86
N ARG A 658 -16.01 35.70 -13.55
CA ARG A 658 -17.40 36.16 -13.62
C ARG A 658 -17.92 36.17 -15.06
N GLN A 659 -17.13 36.64 -16.01
CA GLN A 659 -17.49 36.64 -17.44
C GLN A 659 -17.72 35.23 -18.00
N ARG A 660 -16.99 34.22 -17.50
CA ARG A 660 -17.19 32.83 -17.92
C ARG A 660 -18.44 32.20 -17.32
N LYS A 661 -19.03 32.78 -16.26
CA LYS A 661 -20.21 32.24 -15.54
C LYS A 661 -20.05 30.77 -15.18
N GLU A 662 -18.90 30.42 -14.63
CA GLU A 662 -18.58 29.06 -14.21
C GLU A 662 -18.54 28.95 -12.68
N LYS A 663 -18.87 27.76 -12.16
CA LYS A 663 -18.74 27.39 -10.73
C LYS A 663 -19.46 28.36 -9.78
N ILE A 664 -18.72 29.03 -8.88
CA ILE A 664 -19.32 29.99 -7.93
C ILE A 664 -20.01 31.17 -8.63
N TRP A 665 -19.74 31.39 -9.92
CA TRP A 665 -20.36 32.41 -10.76
C TRP A 665 -21.43 31.84 -11.72
N ALA A 666 -21.74 30.55 -11.67
CA ALA A 666 -22.69 29.90 -12.60
C ALA A 666 -24.10 30.52 -12.55
N ASN A 667 -24.52 30.98 -11.37
CA ASN A 667 -25.81 31.62 -11.15
C ASN A 667 -25.65 33.12 -10.81
N TYR A 668 -24.53 33.74 -11.17
CA TYR A 668 -24.29 35.15 -10.90
C TYR A 668 -25.03 36.02 -11.92
N GLU A 669 -26.09 36.67 -11.47
CA GLU A 669 -26.73 37.79 -12.17
C GLU A 669 -26.22 39.10 -11.58
N GLU A 670 -25.70 39.98 -12.45
CA GLU A 670 -25.30 41.33 -12.09
C GLU A 670 -26.58 42.13 -11.79
N LYS A 671 -26.86 42.40 -10.51
CA LYS A 671 -28.06 43.17 -10.13
C LYS A 671 -27.71 44.62 -9.81
N PRO A 672 -28.20 45.61 -10.59
CA PRO A 672 -28.68 46.84 -9.99
C PRO A 672 -29.87 46.49 -9.07
N THR A 673 -30.10 47.30 -8.05
CA THR A 673 -31.22 47.24 -7.09
C THR A 673 -32.47 46.48 -7.55
N GLU A 674 -32.99 45.67 -6.63
CA GLU A 674 -34.28 44.94 -6.60
C GLU A 674 -34.23 43.42 -6.85
N GLU A 675 -35.08 42.76 -6.09
CA GLU A 675 -35.09 41.35 -5.71
C GLU A 675 -35.26 40.36 -6.87
N VAL A 676 -35.03 39.08 -6.55
CA VAL A 676 -35.88 37.92 -6.86
C VAL A 676 -35.00 36.68 -6.70
N VAL A 677 -35.36 35.87 -5.70
CA VAL A 677 -34.85 34.52 -5.46
C VAL A 677 -35.71 33.57 -6.29
N GLN A 678 -35.10 32.76 -7.16
CA GLN A 678 -35.78 31.68 -7.86
C GLN A 678 -35.87 30.45 -6.92
N VAL A 679 -37.09 29.94 -6.74
CA VAL A 679 -37.39 28.76 -5.91
C VAL A 679 -37.76 27.58 -6.80
N THR A 680 -37.03 26.48 -6.61
CA THR A 680 -37.31 25.14 -7.13
C THR A 680 -38.42 24.44 -6.35
N GLU A 681 -39.34 23.83 -7.09
CA GLU A 681 -40.30 22.76 -6.79
C GLU A 681 -41.31 22.88 -5.62
N GLU A 682 -42.55 22.51 -5.96
CA GLU A 682 -43.79 22.75 -5.23
C GLU A 682 -43.88 21.94 -3.92
N LYS A 683 -43.96 22.65 -2.79
CA LYS A 683 -44.49 22.12 -1.52
C LYS A 683 -45.67 23.00 -1.09
N GLU A 684 -46.78 22.37 -0.73
CA GLU A 684 -47.89 23.04 -0.02
C GLU A 684 -47.38 23.65 1.30
N ARG A 685 -48.05 24.70 1.81
CA ARG A 685 -47.70 25.30 3.12
C ARG A 685 -47.74 24.23 4.21
N ILE A 686 -46.62 24.03 4.89
CA ILE A 686 -46.53 23.14 6.03
C ILE A 686 -46.80 23.97 7.28
N ALA A 687 -47.98 23.82 7.87
CA ALA A 687 -48.29 24.39 9.18
C ALA A 687 -47.89 23.39 10.26
N ASN A 688 -46.77 23.64 10.94
CA ASN A 688 -46.27 22.83 12.04
C ASN A 688 -46.04 23.71 13.27
N TYR A 689 -47.15 24.04 13.94
CA TYR A 689 -47.11 24.83 15.16
C TYR A 689 -46.51 24.03 16.31
N ARG A 690 -45.46 24.59 16.91
CA ARG A 690 -44.83 24.03 18.12
C ARG A 690 -44.97 24.99 19.31
N PRO A 691 -45.09 24.48 20.53
CA PRO A 691 -45.15 25.31 21.72
C PRO A 691 -43.80 25.96 22.00
N VAL A 692 -43.80 27.29 22.15
CA VAL A 692 -42.64 28.09 22.51
C VAL A 692 -42.99 29.05 23.65
N TYR A 693 -42.01 29.43 24.44
CA TYR A 693 -42.16 30.45 25.48
C TYR A 693 -41.50 31.75 25.00
N VAL A 694 -42.27 32.83 24.87
CA VAL A 694 -41.79 34.13 24.38
C VAL A 694 -41.11 34.86 25.54
N THR A 695 -39.80 35.07 25.45
CA THR A 695 -39.01 35.65 26.56
C THR A 695 -38.76 37.14 26.40
N GLU A 696 -38.51 37.61 25.18
CA GLU A 696 -38.14 39.00 24.92
C GLU A 696 -38.75 39.48 23.61
N ILE A 697 -39.19 40.74 23.61
CA ILE A 697 -39.63 41.47 22.42
C ILE A 697 -38.80 42.74 22.36
N THR A 698 -38.24 43.00 21.18
CA THR A 698 -37.32 44.10 20.94
C THR A 698 -38.02 45.31 20.31
N ASP A 699 -37.39 46.47 20.39
CA ASP A 699 -37.91 47.73 19.84
C ASP A 699 -38.06 47.72 18.31
N ASP A 700 -37.41 46.78 17.62
CA ASP A 700 -37.52 46.53 16.18
C ASP A 700 -38.43 45.33 15.85
N LEU A 701 -39.29 44.94 16.79
CA LEU A 701 -40.32 43.91 16.68
C LEU A 701 -39.78 42.50 16.39
N HIS A 702 -38.51 42.25 16.71
CA HIS A 702 -37.99 40.89 16.80
C HIS A 702 -38.40 40.26 18.12
N ILE A 703 -38.66 38.96 18.09
CA ILE A 703 -39.07 38.16 19.23
C ILE A 703 -38.02 37.10 19.53
N TYR A 704 -37.71 36.90 20.80
CA TYR A 704 -36.91 35.76 21.26
C TYR A 704 -37.81 34.75 21.95
N THR A 705 -37.60 33.48 21.62
CA THR A 705 -38.40 32.38 22.17
C THR A 705 -37.51 31.23 22.63
N GLN A 706 -37.97 30.50 23.64
CA GLN A 706 -37.42 29.22 24.09
C GLN A 706 -38.32 28.07 23.63
N ASP A 707 -37.73 26.91 23.35
CA ASP A 707 -38.49 25.69 23.08
C ASP A 707 -39.02 25.11 24.40
N VAL A 708 -40.33 24.86 24.49
CA VAL A 708 -40.96 24.34 25.71
C VAL A 708 -40.45 22.93 26.03
N GLU A 709 -40.06 22.15 25.02
CA GLU A 709 -39.56 20.78 25.21
C GLU A 709 -38.21 20.75 25.94
N THR A 710 -37.37 21.77 25.78
CA THR A 710 -36.04 21.84 26.41
C THR A 710 -36.02 22.69 27.68
N GLY A 711 -37.15 23.26 28.10
CA GLY A 711 -37.26 24.11 29.30
C GLY A 711 -36.73 23.45 30.57
N THR A 712 -37.08 22.19 30.83
CA THR A 712 -36.60 21.44 32.00
C THR A 712 -35.07 21.23 31.99
N GLN A 713 -34.44 21.15 30.81
CA GLN A 713 -32.99 21.03 30.70
C GLN A 713 -32.30 22.35 31.05
N LEU A 714 -32.89 23.47 30.64
CA LEU A 714 -32.42 24.81 31.02
C LEU A 714 -32.56 25.04 32.52
N GLU A 715 -33.69 24.67 33.12
CA GLU A 715 -33.92 24.76 34.57
C GLU A 715 -32.85 23.98 35.36
N ASN A 716 -32.64 22.70 35.01
CA ASN A 716 -31.62 21.86 35.63
C ASN A 716 -30.20 22.42 35.47
N LEU A 717 -29.87 22.95 34.28
CA LEU A 717 -28.58 23.58 34.02
C LEU A 717 -28.39 24.82 34.91
N MET A 718 -29.40 25.69 34.99
CA MET A 718 -29.35 26.91 35.78
C MET A 718 -29.25 26.61 37.27
N GLU A 719 -30.01 25.64 37.79
CA GLU A 719 -29.93 25.20 39.19
C GLU A 719 -28.53 24.67 39.53
N THR A 720 -28.00 23.76 38.70
CA THR A 720 -26.67 23.17 38.90
C THR A 720 -25.57 24.24 38.82
N MET A 721 -25.65 25.13 37.82
CA MET A 721 -24.68 26.20 37.63
C MET A 721 -24.69 27.19 38.81
N ARG A 722 -25.88 27.60 39.26
CA ARG A 722 -26.03 28.52 40.40
C ARG A 722 -25.55 27.88 41.70
N ALA A 723 -25.81 26.59 41.91
CA ALA A 723 -25.28 25.85 43.06
C ALA A 723 -23.74 25.79 43.06
N GLU A 724 -23.11 25.54 41.90
CA GLU A 724 -21.65 25.56 41.75
C GLU A 724 -21.07 26.94 42.05
N ILE A 725 -21.70 28.00 41.52
CA ILE A 725 -21.30 29.39 41.76
C ILE A 725 -21.48 29.79 43.23
N ALA A 726 -22.54 29.33 43.89
CA ALA A 726 -22.76 29.60 45.32
C ALA A 726 -21.70 28.90 46.19
N ALA A 727 -21.31 27.67 45.83
CA ALA A 727 -20.24 26.94 46.52
C ALA A 727 -18.85 27.55 46.24
N HIS A 728 -18.64 28.11 45.05
CA HIS A 728 -17.37 28.72 44.62
C HIS A 728 -17.60 30.11 43.99
N PRO A 729 -17.83 31.15 44.81
CA PRO A 729 -18.12 32.48 44.30
C PRO A 729 -16.99 33.02 43.42
N PRO A 730 -17.30 33.59 42.24
CA PRO A 730 -16.27 34.15 41.36
C PRO A 730 -15.59 35.36 42.01
N VAL A 731 -14.26 35.41 41.86
CA VAL A 731 -13.45 36.52 42.40
C VAL A 731 -13.58 37.75 41.50
N GLU A 732 -13.98 38.88 42.08
CA GLU A 732 -14.12 40.14 41.34
C GLU A 732 -12.81 40.53 40.63
N GLY A 733 -12.89 40.92 39.36
CA GLY A 733 -11.74 41.33 38.55
C GLY A 733 -10.89 40.19 37.98
N SER A 734 -11.16 38.92 38.36
CA SER A 734 -10.44 37.75 37.81
C SER A 734 -10.80 37.43 36.36
N TYR A 735 -11.98 37.87 35.91
CA TYR A 735 -12.45 37.71 34.54
C TYR A 735 -12.26 39.01 33.74
N VAL A 736 -11.49 38.93 32.65
CA VAL A 736 -11.29 40.05 31.72
C VAL A 736 -12.17 39.83 30.48
N PRO A 737 -13.32 40.51 30.36
CA PRO A 737 -14.28 40.29 29.29
C PRO A 737 -13.69 40.72 27.93
N ARG A 738 -13.97 39.94 26.88
CA ARG A 738 -13.64 40.28 25.49
C ARG A 738 -14.83 40.03 24.59
N ARG A 739 -14.98 40.86 23.56
CA ARG A 739 -16.05 40.70 22.55
C ARG A 739 -16.03 39.30 21.93
N GLY A 740 -17.14 38.60 22.07
CA GLY A 740 -17.38 37.23 21.61
C GLY A 740 -17.18 36.15 22.67
N ASP A 741 -16.64 36.48 23.86
CA ASP A 741 -16.46 35.50 24.92
C ASP A 741 -17.83 35.06 25.49
N TYR A 742 -17.98 33.75 25.71
CA TYR A 742 -19.06 33.22 26.54
C TYR A 742 -18.67 33.36 28.02
N CYS A 743 -19.60 33.86 28.81
CA CYS A 743 -19.41 34.12 30.23
C CYS A 743 -20.68 33.78 31.00
N ILE A 744 -20.62 33.91 32.32
CA ILE A 744 -21.81 34.09 33.14
C ILE A 744 -21.92 35.56 33.53
N SER A 745 -23.15 36.07 33.54
CA SER A 745 -23.48 37.44 33.95
C SER A 745 -24.53 37.40 35.05
N LYS A 746 -24.32 38.20 36.09
CA LYS A 746 -25.28 38.37 37.18
C LYS A 746 -26.34 39.38 36.77
N PHE A 747 -27.57 38.95 36.54
CA PHE A 747 -28.67 39.81 36.09
C PHE A 747 -29.29 40.62 37.25
N ALA A 748 -30.17 41.58 36.95
CA ALA A 748 -30.75 42.52 37.92
C ALA A 748 -31.50 41.84 39.08
N ASP A 749 -32.04 40.63 38.85
CA ASP A 749 -32.65 39.78 39.88
C ASP A 749 -31.66 39.20 40.91
N GLY A 750 -30.36 39.36 40.67
CA GLY A 750 -29.29 38.85 41.52
C GLY A 750 -28.83 37.42 41.16
N GLU A 751 -29.42 36.78 40.16
CA GLU A 751 -29.07 35.43 39.73
C GLU A 751 -28.05 35.42 38.59
N TRP A 752 -27.36 34.30 38.44
CA TRP A 752 -26.36 34.11 37.37
C TRP A 752 -26.95 33.38 36.18
N TYR A 753 -26.63 33.89 34.99
CA TYR A 753 -27.10 33.38 33.70
C TYR A 753 -25.96 33.26 32.71
N ARG A 754 -26.10 32.37 31.72
CA ARG A 754 -25.14 32.29 30.61
C ARG A 754 -25.33 33.49 29.68
N ALA A 755 -24.22 34.09 29.28
CA ALA A 755 -24.21 35.26 28.44
C ALA A 755 -23.06 35.23 27.43
N ARG A 756 -23.16 36.09 26.42
CA ARG A 756 -22.11 36.37 25.45
C ARG A 756 -21.78 37.86 25.48
N VAL A 757 -20.50 38.19 25.55
CA VAL A 757 -20.04 39.59 25.50
C VAL A 757 -20.18 40.12 24.07
N GLU A 758 -21.02 41.12 23.84
CA GLU A 758 -21.25 41.71 22.51
C GLU A 758 -20.31 42.89 22.23
N LYS A 759 -20.05 43.71 23.25
CA LYS A 759 -19.18 44.89 23.19
C LYS A 759 -18.59 45.19 24.58
N VAL A 760 -17.31 45.58 24.62
CA VAL A 760 -16.65 46.07 25.84
C VAL A 760 -16.35 47.56 25.62
N GLU A 761 -17.13 48.44 26.23
CA GLU A 761 -16.91 49.89 26.15
C GLU A 761 -15.90 50.35 27.21
N SER A 762 -16.03 49.82 28.43
CA SER A 762 -15.06 49.93 29.50
C SER A 762 -15.26 48.79 30.50
N LEU A 763 -14.38 48.63 31.49
CA LEU A 763 -14.62 47.64 32.57
C LEU A 763 -15.89 47.95 33.38
N ALA A 764 -16.36 49.19 33.37
CA ALA A 764 -17.63 49.56 34.01
C ALA A 764 -18.86 49.37 33.11
N LYS A 765 -18.66 49.19 31.78
CA LYS A 765 -19.72 49.09 30.78
C LYS A 765 -19.43 47.99 29.77
N VAL A 766 -19.93 46.80 30.05
CA VAL A 766 -19.82 45.63 29.18
C VAL A 766 -21.21 45.25 28.72
N HIS A 767 -21.43 45.26 27.41
CA HIS A 767 -22.70 44.85 26.80
C HIS A 767 -22.72 43.33 26.67
N VAL A 768 -23.72 42.70 27.28
CA VAL A 768 -23.92 41.26 27.26
C VAL A 768 -25.28 40.90 26.66
N PHE A 769 -25.31 39.76 25.97
CA PHE A 769 -26.52 39.13 25.47
C PHE A 769 -26.74 37.82 26.22
N TYR A 770 -27.90 37.68 26.87
CA TYR A 770 -28.26 36.48 27.61
C TYR A 770 -28.71 35.40 26.64
N ILE A 771 -27.82 34.45 26.36
CA ILE A 771 -27.97 33.50 25.25
C ILE A 771 -29.16 32.55 25.40
N ASP A 772 -29.69 32.43 26.61
CA ASP A 772 -30.83 31.57 26.91
C ASP A 772 -32.16 32.33 26.93
N TYR A 773 -32.16 33.67 26.99
CA TYR A 773 -33.39 34.49 27.16
C TYR A 773 -33.56 35.59 26.09
N GLY A 774 -32.51 35.99 25.38
CA GLY A 774 -32.58 36.94 24.27
C GLY A 774 -32.43 38.42 24.67
N ASN A 775 -32.63 38.75 25.94
CA ASN A 775 -32.47 40.11 26.45
C ASN A 775 -30.98 40.54 26.52
N ARG A 776 -30.75 41.85 26.52
CA ARG A 776 -29.42 42.48 26.58
C ARG A 776 -29.30 43.37 27.81
N GLU A 777 -28.10 43.46 28.37
CA GLU A 777 -27.82 44.35 29.49
C GLU A 777 -26.42 44.96 29.36
N THR A 778 -26.23 46.15 29.93
CA THR A 778 -24.89 46.73 30.13
C THR A 778 -24.51 46.61 31.59
N VAL A 779 -23.51 45.77 31.89
CA VAL A 779 -23.08 45.48 33.26
C VAL A 779 -21.60 45.81 33.46
N PRO A 780 -21.16 46.13 34.70
CA PRO A 780 -19.74 46.20 35.02
C PRO A 780 -19.11 44.81 35.00
N SER A 781 -17.80 44.72 34.72
CA SER A 781 -17.05 43.46 34.67
C SER A 781 -17.06 42.70 36.00
N ALA A 782 -17.32 43.37 37.12
CA ALA A 782 -17.49 42.74 38.43
C ALA A 782 -18.72 41.80 38.50
N ARG A 783 -19.71 42.00 37.63
CA ARG A 783 -20.88 41.11 37.50
C ARG A 783 -20.68 40.00 36.46
N LEU A 784 -19.47 39.84 35.94
CA LEU A 784 -19.12 38.84 34.94
C LEU A 784 -18.11 37.84 35.50
N ALA A 785 -18.27 36.57 35.12
CA ALA A 785 -17.28 35.54 35.41
C ALA A 785 -17.14 34.54 34.26
N ALA A 786 -16.07 33.76 34.28
CA ALA A 786 -15.82 32.75 33.26
C ALA A 786 -16.90 31.66 33.29
N LEU A 787 -17.38 31.26 32.12
CA LEU A 787 -18.31 30.13 32.00
C LEU A 787 -17.53 28.81 32.13
N SER A 788 -17.87 28.01 33.13
CA SER A 788 -17.29 26.67 33.31
C SER A 788 -17.56 25.79 32.08
N PRO A 789 -16.59 24.96 31.62
CA PRO A 789 -16.80 24.05 30.50
C PRO A 789 -17.97 23.08 30.68
N ALA A 790 -18.37 22.79 31.92
CA ALA A 790 -19.52 21.93 32.24
C ALA A 790 -20.87 22.54 31.80
N PHE A 791 -20.97 23.87 31.72
CA PHE A 791 -22.20 24.59 31.37
C PHE A 791 -22.13 25.31 30.02
N ASN A 792 -21.09 25.04 29.23
CA ASN A 792 -20.89 25.73 27.95
C ASN A 792 -21.97 25.35 26.91
N VAL A 793 -21.97 26.05 25.78
CA VAL A 793 -22.94 25.83 24.68
C VAL A 793 -22.82 24.45 24.00
N ARG A 794 -21.82 23.63 24.32
CA ARG A 794 -21.72 22.21 23.89
C ARG A 794 -22.45 21.27 24.83
N ALA A 795 -22.59 21.64 26.11
CA ALA A 795 -23.32 20.86 27.11
C ALA A 795 -24.84 21.05 26.94
N LEU A 796 -25.29 22.30 26.80
CA LEU A 796 -26.65 22.64 26.39
C LEU A 796 -26.57 23.81 25.39
N PRO A 797 -27.17 23.71 24.19
CA PRO A 797 -27.22 24.82 23.24
C PRO A 797 -27.81 26.10 23.86
N ALA A 798 -27.54 27.25 23.26
CA ALA A 798 -28.22 28.50 23.60
C ALA A 798 -29.74 28.33 23.40
N GLN A 799 -30.53 28.66 24.42
CA GLN A 799 -31.96 28.36 24.42
C GLN A 799 -32.84 29.45 23.78
N ALA A 800 -32.36 30.68 23.65
CA ALA A 800 -33.09 31.74 22.97
C ALA A 800 -32.85 31.70 21.46
N THR A 801 -33.95 31.66 20.70
CA THR A 801 -33.93 31.79 19.23
C THR A 801 -34.66 33.06 18.81
N GLU A 802 -34.04 33.83 17.94
CA GLU A 802 -34.58 35.08 17.38
C GLU A 802 -35.47 34.80 16.17
N TYR A 803 -36.61 35.50 16.10
CA TYR A 803 -37.57 35.47 15.02
C TYR A 803 -38.16 36.86 14.76
N THR A 804 -38.86 37.02 13.65
CA THR A 804 -39.70 38.19 13.35
C THR A 804 -41.04 37.74 12.79
N PHE A 805 -42.06 38.61 12.80
CA PHE A 805 -43.40 38.26 12.31
C PHE A 805 -43.44 38.14 10.78
N ALA A 806 -44.09 37.09 10.30
CA ALA A 806 -44.38 36.92 8.88
C ALA A 806 -45.55 37.80 8.43
N PHE A 807 -45.51 38.24 7.17
CA PHE A 807 -46.62 38.91 6.47
C PHE A 807 -47.00 40.28 7.01
N ILE A 808 -46.22 40.86 7.93
CA ILE A 808 -46.43 42.23 8.41
C ILE A 808 -45.21 43.09 8.11
N GLN A 809 -45.44 44.35 7.80
CA GLN A 809 -44.40 45.34 7.65
C GLN A 809 -44.20 46.06 8.98
N VAL A 810 -42.97 46.03 9.50
CA VAL A 810 -42.59 46.78 10.71
C VAL A 810 -42.74 48.28 10.43
N PRO A 811 -43.48 49.04 11.26
CA PRO A 811 -43.60 50.49 11.08
C PRO A 811 -42.24 51.18 11.11
N GLN A 812 -42.02 52.07 10.14
CA GLN A 812 -40.81 52.89 10.08
C GLN A 812 -40.86 54.06 11.08
N ASP A 813 -42.06 54.60 11.28
CA ASP A 813 -42.34 55.62 12.29
C ASP A 813 -42.11 55.06 13.70
N GLU A 814 -41.39 55.80 14.53
CA GLU A 814 -40.92 55.35 15.84
C GLU A 814 -42.07 55.22 16.84
N ASP A 815 -43.01 56.16 16.84
CA ASP A 815 -44.17 56.15 17.73
C ASP A 815 -45.13 55.01 17.35
N ALA A 816 -45.41 54.84 16.05
CA ALA A 816 -46.24 53.72 15.57
C ALA A 816 -45.59 52.37 15.84
N ARG A 817 -44.27 52.25 15.74
CA ARG A 817 -43.55 51.02 16.08
C ARG A 817 -43.63 50.74 17.59
N ALA A 818 -43.46 51.76 18.43
CA ALA A 818 -43.57 51.63 19.88
C ALA A 818 -44.96 51.15 20.31
N ASP A 819 -46.04 51.72 19.73
CA ASP A 819 -47.41 51.29 20.01
C ASP A 819 -47.64 49.80 19.66
N VAL A 820 -47.08 49.34 18.53
CA VAL A 820 -47.15 47.92 18.13
C VAL A 820 -46.36 47.05 19.09
N VAL A 821 -45.13 47.44 19.44
CA VAL A 821 -44.29 46.71 20.40
C VAL A 821 -45.01 46.59 21.74
N ASP A 822 -45.59 47.66 22.26
CA ASP A 822 -46.34 47.67 23.52
C ASP A 822 -47.54 46.73 23.49
N SER A 823 -48.28 46.68 22.37
CA SER A 823 -49.37 45.72 22.20
C SER A 823 -48.85 44.29 22.24
N VAL A 824 -47.82 43.97 21.45
CA VAL A 824 -47.26 42.61 21.39
C VAL A 824 -46.65 42.21 22.73
N VAL A 825 -45.97 43.13 23.43
CA VAL A 825 -45.44 42.92 24.78
C VAL A 825 -46.55 42.56 25.76
N ARG A 826 -47.63 43.34 25.77
CA ARG A 826 -48.79 43.11 26.64
C ARG A 826 -49.45 41.77 26.36
N ASP A 827 -49.53 41.38 25.09
CA ASP A 827 -50.33 40.24 24.67
C ASP A 827 -49.57 38.91 24.76
N ILE A 828 -48.25 38.90 24.49
CA ILE A 828 -47.49 37.65 24.40
C ILE A 828 -46.16 37.58 25.19
N GLN A 829 -45.58 38.68 25.70
CA GLN A 829 -44.31 38.56 26.43
C GLN A 829 -44.47 37.75 27.72
N ASN A 830 -43.53 36.85 28.00
CA ASN A 830 -43.56 35.93 29.14
C ASN A 830 -44.79 35.00 29.13
N THR A 831 -45.30 34.65 27.95
CA THR A 831 -46.38 33.68 27.78
C THR A 831 -45.95 32.54 26.85
N GLN A 832 -46.68 31.42 26.93
CA GLN A 832 -46.53 30.34 25.98
C GLN A 832 -47.39 30.62 24.74
N CYS A 833 -46.80 30.51 23.56
CA CYS A 833 -47.47 30.63 22.27
C CYS A 833 -47.21 29.39 21.40
N LEU A 834 -47.95 29.28 20.31
CA LEU A 834 -47.71 28.30 19.27
C LEU A 834 -47.03 28.99 18.09
N LEU A 835 -45.83 28.55 17.73
CA LEU A 835 -45.01 29.15 16.68
C LEU A 835 -44.93 28.24 15.46
N ASN A 836 -45.17 28.81 14.27
CA ASN A 836 -44.90 28.17 12.99
C ASN A 836 -43.91 29.01 12.18
N VAL A 837 -42.84 28.39 11.66
CA VAL A 837 -41.89 29.07 10.77
C VAL A 837 -42.46 29.05 9.36
N GLU A 838 -42.66 30.23 8.77
CA GLU A 838 -43.25 30.35 7.42
C GLU A 838 -42.15 30.37 6.34
N TYR A 839 -41.12 31.20 6.53
CA TYR A 839 -40.01 31.34 5.57
C TYR A 839 -38.74 31.92 6.24
N GLY A 840 -37.59 31.70 5.61
CA GLY A 840 -36.33 32.30 6.04
C GLY A 840 -36.31 33.82 5.79
N GLY A 841 -35.59 34.56 6.64
CA GLY A 841 -35.30 35.98 6.45
C GLY A 841 -33.80 36.26 6.37
N ALA A 842 -33.43 37.51 6.06
CA ALA A 842 -32.02 37.92 5.95
C ALA A 842 -31.29 37.94 7.31
N SER A 843 -32.00 38.28 8.39
CA SER A 843 -31.48 38.29 9.78
C SER A 843 -31.89 37.03 10.54
N CYS A 844 -33.20 36.77 10.64
CA CYS A 844 -33.79 35.65 11.34
C CYS A 844 -35.03 35.11 10.57
N PRO A 845 -35.56 33.92 10.91
CA PRO A 845 -36.74 33.38 10.24
C PRO A 845 -38.02 34.19 10.55
N HIS A 846 -38.92 34.26 9.57
CA HIS A 846 -40.24 34.88 9.70
C HIS A 846 -41.28 33.84 10.15
N VAL A 847 -42.07 34.17 11.16
CA VAL A 847 -42.97 33.23 11.84
C VAL A 847 -44.38 33.77 12.00
N THR A 848 -45.35 32.86 12.06
CA THR A 848 -46.69 33.15 12.59
C THR A 848 -46.79 32.63 14.02
N LEU A 849 -47.37 33.46 14.90
CA LEU A 849 -47.63 33.10 16.29
C LEU A 849 -49.13 32.98 16.51
N GLN A 850 -49.53 31.96 17.27
CA GLN A 850 -50.89 31.79 17.74
C GLN A 850 -50.93 31.82 19.27
N PHE A 851 -51.97 32.45 19.81
CA PHE A 851 -52.28 32.34 21.24
C PHE A 851 -52.58 30.88 21.61
N SER A 852 -52.09 30.42 22.76
CA SER A 852 -52.19 29.01 23.15
C SER A 852 -53.64 28.54 23.37
N ASP A 853 -54.54 29.44 23.76
CA ASP A 853 -55.94 29.18 24.09
C ASP A 853 -56.89 29.41 22.89
N SER A 854 -56.89 30.62 22.32
CA SER A 854 -57.80 30.98 21.22
C SER A 854 -57.33 30.45 19.86
N LYS A 855 -56.02 30.17 19.72
CA LYS A 855 -55.34 29.85 18.46
C LYS A 855 -55.45 30.94 17.40
N GLU A 856 -55.82 32.15 17.80
CA GLU A 856 -55.86 33.30 16.91
C GLU A 856 -54.43 33.73 16.57
N ASP A 857 -54.23 34.12 15.32
CA ASP A 857 -52.94 34.59 14.80
C ASP A 857 -52.66 36.01 15.30
N VAL A 858 -51.57 36.15 16.07
CA VAL A 858 -51.15 37.40 16.70
C VAL A 858 -50.81 38.46 15.64
N GLY A 859 -50.05 38.09 14.61
CA GLY A 859 -49.65 39.01 13.54
C GLY A 859 -50.85 39.49 12.72
N LEU A 860 -51.80 38.59 12.45
CA LEU A 860 -53.07 38.94 11.80
C LEU A 860 -53.94 39.84 12.69
N GLY A 861 -53.90 39.67 14.01
CA GLY A 861 -54.56 40.55 14.98
C GLY A 861 -54.08 41.99 14.84
N LEU A 862 -52.76 42.21 14.80
CA LEU A 862 -52.15 43.54 14.61
C LEU A 862 -52.62 44.20 13.29
N VAL A 863 -52.76 43.40 12.23
CA VAL A 863 -53.27 43.88 10.93
C VAL A 863 -54.75 44.27 11.01
N LYS A 864 -55.59 43.46 11.67
CA LYS A 864 -57.03 43.72 11.84
C LYS A 864 -57.31 44.94 12.72
N GLU A 865 -56.44 45.22 13.68
CA GLU A 865 -56.50 46.42 14.50
C GLU A 865 -55.93 47.65 13.76
N GLY A 866 -55.38 47.47 12.56
CA GLY A 866 -54.81 48.56 11.78
C GLY A 866 -53.52 49.12 12.36
N MET A 867 -52.78 48.36 13.16
CA MET A 867 -51.52 48.81 13.77
C MET A 867 -50.33 48.61 12.83
N VAL A 868 -50.40 47.62 11.93
CA VAL A 868 -49.36 47.33 10.93
C VAL A 868 -49.95 47.12 9.53
N MET A 869 -49.11 47.29 8.51
CA MET A 869 -49.45 46.92 7.14
C MET A 869 -49.03 45.48 6.83
N VAL A 870 -49.62 44.91 5.79
CA VAL A 870 -49.30 43.57 5.29
C VAL A 870 -48.07 43.62 4.38
N ASP A 871 -47.10 42.77 4.67
CA ASP A 871 -45.99 42.47 3.76
C ASP A 871 -46.39 41.37 2.77
N VAL A 872 -46.52 41.73 1.49
CA VAL A 872 -47.09 40.87 0.45
C VAL A 872 -46.04 39.93 -0.10
N ARG A 873 -46.27 38.63 0.12
CA ARG A 873 -45.42 37.54 -0.40
C ARG A 873 -45.90 37.05 -1.75
N LYS A 874 -44.97 36.73 -2.67
CA LYS A 874 -45.27 36.27 -4.06
C LYS A 874 -45.29 34.75 -4.19
N GLU A 875 -44.82 34.04 -3.16
CA GLU A 875 -44.72 32.59 -3.14
C GLU A 875 -46.11 31.95 -3.19
N LYS A 876 -46.32 31.02 -4.13
CA LYS A 876 -47.63 30.40 -4.40
C LYS A 876 -48.25 29.73 -3.18
N HIS A 877 -47.43 29.02 -2.38
CA HIS A 877 -47.90 28.27 -1.20
C HIS A 877 -48.36 29.19 -0.05
N LEU A 878 -47.96 30.47 -0.05
CA LEU A 878 -48.34 31.45 0.97
C LEU A 878 -49.54 32.32 0.55
N GLN A 879 -49.98 32.26 -0.71
CA GLN A 879 -51.02 33.15 -1.24
C GLN A 879 -52.33 33.12 -0.45
N LYS A 880 -52.70 31.95 0.11
CA LYS A 880 -53.90 31.83 0.95
C LYS A 880 -53.78 32.65 2.24
N MET A 881 -52.62 32.64 2.89
CA MET A 881 -52.35 33.45 4.09
C MET A 881 -52.27 34.93 3.75
N VAL A 882 -51.56 35.28 2.67
CA VAL A 882 -51.47 36.68 2.21
C VAL A 882 -52.86 37.25 1.92
N THR A 883 -53.74 36.48 1.28
CA THR A 883 -55.14 36.89 1.03
C THR A 883 -55.89 37.15 2.34
N GLU A 884 -55.71 36.30 3.35
CA GLU A 884 -56.34 36.48 4.67
C GLU A 884 -55.84 37.75 5.38
N TYR A 885 -54.53 38.00 5.35
CA TYR A 885 -53.92 39.20 5.89
C TYR A 885 -54.41 40.46 5.16
N LEU A 886 -54.45 40.45 3.83
CA LEU A 886 -54.97 41.57 3.03
C LEU A 886 -56.45 41.85 3.31
N ASN A 887 -57.28 40.82 3.51
CA ASN A 887 -58.67 41.00 3.91
C ASN A 887 -58.80 41.63 5.31
N GLY A 888 -57.91 41.26 6.24
CA GLY A 888 -57.81 41.90 7.55
C GLY A 888 -57.46 43.39 7.44
N GLN A 889 -56.49 43.71 6.59
CA GLN A 889 -56.06 45.09 6.35
C GLN A 889 -57.17 45.93 5.72
N GLU A 890 -57.89 45.41 4.72
CA GLU A 890 -58.99 46.13 4.09
C GLU A 890 -60.14 46.39 5.06
N SER A 891 -60.37 45.46 6.00
CA SER A 891 -61.35 45.61 7.08
C SER A 891 -60.93 46.73 8.04
N ALA A 892 -59.66 46.76 8.45
CA ALA A 892 -59.11 47.83 9.29
C ALA A 892 -59.15 49.20 8.61
N LYS A 893 -58.85 49.24 7.31
CA LYS A 893 -58.91 50.43 6.45
C LYS A 893 -60.34 50.97 6.34
N THR A 894 -61.32 50.10 6.09
CA THR A 894 -62.74 50.47 6.00
C THR A 894 -63.26 51.01 7.34
N ALA A 895 -62.83 50.40 8.46
CA ALA A 895 -63.18 50.83 9.81
C ALA A 895 -62.38 52.04 10.33
N ARG A 896 -61.40 52.53 9.54
CA ARG A 896 -60.51 53.65 9.89
C ARG A 896 -59.79 53.47 11.24
N LEU A 897 -59.25 52.27 11.48
CA LEU A 897 -58.54 51.94 12.71
C LEU A 897 -57.06 52.39 12.64
N ASN A 898 -56.53 52.90 13.75
CA ASN A 898 -55.11 53.24 13.96
C ASN A 898 -54.45 53.96 12.78
N ILE A 899 -53.52 53.32 12.05
CA ILE A 899 -52.78 53.96 10.94
C ILE A 899 -53.70 54.44 9.80
N TRP A 900 -54.94 53.93 9.74
CA TRP A 900 -55.96 54.28 8.75
C TRP A 900 -56.92 55.38 9.19
N ARG A 901 -56.76 55.95 10.39
CA ARG A 901 -57.71 56.94 10.98
C ARG A 901 -57.95 58.18 10.11
N TYR A 902 -56.96 58.55 9.29
CA TYR A 902 -57.02 59.72 8.39
C TYR A 902 -57.23 59.37 6.91
N GLY A 903 -57.44 58.09 6.57
CA GLY A 903 -57.55 57.62 5.18
C GLY A 903 -56.37 56.73 4.75
N ASP A 904 -56.29 56.40 3.46
CA ASP A 904 -55.17 55.63 2.90
C ASP A 904 -53.99 56.58 2.61
N PHE A 905 -53.05 56.66 3.54
CA PHE A 905 -51.86 57.51 3.44
C PHE A 905 -50.92 57.12 2.29
N ARG A 906 -51.08 55.92 1.70
CA ARG A 906 -50.28 55.47 0.54
C ARG A 906 -50.76 56.08 -0.77
N ALA A 907 -51.97 56.68 -0.79
CA ALA A 907 -52.51 57.31 -1.99
C ALA A 907 -51.88 58.69 -2.26
N ASP A 908 -51.40 59.39 -1.22
CA ASP A 908 -50.84 60.74 -1.36
C ASP A 908 -49.40 60.75 -1.92
N ASP A 909 -48.60 59.69 -1.71
CA ASP A 909 -47.23 59.58 -2.25
C ASP A 909 -47.18 59.27 -3.77
N ALA A 910 -48.32 58.92 -4.39
CA ALA A 910 -48.37 58.50 -5.79
C ALA A 910 -48.58 59.67 -6.78
N ASP A 911 -49.17 60.79 -6.38
CA ASP A 911 -49.59 61.85 -7.32
C ASP A 911 -48.78 63.15 -7.27
N GLU A 912 -47.91 63.40 -6.27
CA GLU A 912 -47.21 64.70 -6.15
C GLU A 912 -45.79 64.76 -6.77
N PHE A 913 -45.17 63.63 -7.17
CA PHE A 913 -43.82 63.61 -7.76
C PHE A 913 -43.64 62.79 -9.06
N GLY A 914 -44.72 62.44 -9.76
CA GLY A 914 -44.66 62.07 -11.18
C GLY A 914 -43.80 60.84 -11.54
N TYR A 915 -43.64 59.88 -10.62
CA TYR A 915 -43.04 58.58 -10.95
C TYR A 915 -44.13 57.57 -11.28
N ASN A 916 -44.47 57.46 -12.57
CA ASN A 916 -45.12 56.28 -13.11
C ASN A 916 -44.08 55.15 -13.24
N ARG A 917 -44.36 53.99 -12.64
CA ARG A 917 -43.85 52.70 -13.12
C ARG A 917 -45.01 51.84 -13.57
#